data_AF-A0A6A6UM11-F1
#
_entry.id   AF-A0A6A6UM11-F1
#
_cell.length_a   1.000
_cell.length_b   1.000
_cell.length_c   1.000
_cell.angle_alpha   90.00
_cell.angle_beta   90.00
_cell.angle_gamma   90.00
#
_symmetry.space_group_name_H-M   'P 1'
#
loop_
_entity.id
_entity.type
_entity.pdbx_description
1 polymer ?
#
loop_
_entity_poly.entity_id
_entity_poly.type
_entity_poly.pdbx_seq_one_letter_code
_entity_poly.pdbx_strand_id
1 'polypeptide(L)'
;MDNIHIKLPDPTRQTTIDPIAARTRWLSTPHVFAVVVLVFISQFEWPRRWLISGAPILTYSLLLGAANGQRFLPFIGLWPFLSTLNLIYAVAATSWLLYWVFVAGCYPLIALSALFQFDRVSNFVRKQLRAVLKDSHFINDKIALFNLPALEIDTEVQGLFVIRGVTVSLSSLTIVAHGVEVAIKLMDDMELSLTTDKVTVSLFRKIEIDDVYANLKGGEFEMTFGDLGDGTVVADEPRLFSDTPSALLRAATMSAESLATPMVEKAEPISYNIPRKTVPPKSTPVKEGLESIEAISSASADATEEYEAALKQIASTSCIAQSREKIIQNLEKSEIDKNFDRENEKHVRAAVCARLHDRASIPHPPQNSISVTAFQNLSNPSVKRFLHRLPMLLRLLLSPLSYFHPIQITSITVGSSGKWIQHLLQGHVFKHYSATSADIRRLETRVNTYLSKAKFILQLNQLASIAHVPFFTSFDIEARLSVADVNISRTLPLETSISQPIQLRGADASVVIPIFLLPHHEHLFPAIPKKEEIGEKKQEVDEADGTLETITAIDELDDLRKDVTKIQISARARLPAVLDQQLLDFIAALVKATKFIEIEKSLENDPADVDVDSDDSEMSTSSRRVAGLKDTMKAFGKTVNTGMEKTWRKGIVGGMANDRWIAKLVGKVTKLLETVKGDVGYSGEIPVSLEAYRLAAEEESKLLG
;
A
#
# COMPACT_ATOMS: atom_id res chain seq x y z
N MET A 1 9.10 38.03 -40.91
CA MET A 1 7.79 37.67 -41.50
C MET A 1 7.13 36.70 -40.56
N ASP A 2 6.11 37.23 -39.89
CA ASP A 2 4.96 36.63 -39.20
C ASP A 2 5.17 35.67 -38.02
N ASN A 3 5.10 36.29 -36.83
CA ASN A 3 4.71 35.69 -35.56
C ASN A 3 3.33 35.02 -35.67
N ILE A 4 3.30 33.69 -35.68
CA ILE A 4 2.05 32.93 -35.49
C ILE A 4 1.84 32.76 -33.98
N HIS A 5 1.06 33.66 -33.40
CA HIS A 5 0.47 33.48 -32.08
C HIS A 5 -0.52 32.29 -32.13
N ILE A 6 -0.08 31.13 -31.67
CA ILE A 6 -0.98 30.01 -31.35
C ILE A 6 -1.70 30.40 -30.06
N LYS A 7 -2.93 30.92 -30.19
CA LYS A 7 -3.86 31.01 -29.06
C LYS A 7 -4.18 29.59 -28.59
N LEU A 8 -3.69 29.22 -27.41
CA LEU A 8 -4.19 28.06 -26.68
C LEU A 8 -5.72 28.22 -26.50
N PRO A 9 -6.52 27.16 -26.74
CA PRO A 9 -7.95 27.20 -26.55
C PRO A 9 -8.28 27.43 -25.07
N ASP A 10 -9.22 28.34 -24.83
CA ASP A 10 -9.81 28.62 -23.52
C ASP A 10 -10.46 27.33 -22.96
N PRO A 11 -10.06 26.82 -21.78
CA PRO A 11 -10.51 25.53 -21.25
C PRO A 11 -12.00 25.46 -20.91
N THR A 12 -12.75 26.56 -21.09
CA THR A 12 -14.16 26.69 -20.73
C THR A 12 -15.14 26.44 -21.88
N ARG A 13 -14.68 26.29 -23.13
CA ARG A 13 -15.56 25.97 -24.28
C ARG A 13 -15.24 24.61 -24.88
N GLN A 14 -16.00 23.60 -24.45
CA GLN A 14 -16.00 22.27 -25.05
C GLN A 14 -16.51 22.36 -26.49
N THR A 15 -15.61 22.16 -27.45
CA THR A 15 -15.91 22.11 -28.88
C THR A 15 -16.02 20.67 -29.33
N THR A 16 -17.17 20.04 -29.06
CA THR A 16 -17.62 18.88 -29.85
C THR A 16 -18.87 19.31 -30.59
N ILE A 17 -18.68 19.54 -31.89
CA ILE A 17 -19.71 19.96 -32.85
C ILE A 17 -20.67 18.77 -33.04
N ASP A 18 -21.90 18.86 -32.54
CA ASP A 18 -22.98 17.98 -33.00
C ASP A 18 -23.31 18.36 -34.47
N PRO A 19 -23.26 17.44 -35.45
CA PRO A 19 -23.38 17.75 -36.89
C PRO A 19 -24.79 18.19 -37.34
N ILE A 20 -25.71 18.45 -36.41
CA ILE A 20 -27.14 18.73 -36.69
C ILE A 20 -27.53 20.16 -36.26
N ALA A 21 -26.63 20.93 -35.63
CA ALA A 21 -26.92 22.29 -35.16
C ALA A 21 -27.34 23.29 -36.27
N ALA A 22 -27.17 22.94 -37.55
CA ALA A 22 -27.47 23.84 -38.67
C ALA A 22 -28.91 23.77 -39.20
N ARG A 23 -29.73 22.72 -38.94
CA ARG A 23 -30.94 22.51 -39.77
C ARG A 23 -32.33 22.48 -39.10
N THR A 24 -32.47 22.45 -37.77
CA THR A 24 -33.81 22.45 -37.14
C THR A 24 -33.88 23.34 -35.88
N ARG A 25 -33.76 24.67 -36.06
CA ARG A 25 -33.89 25.70 -35.01
C ARG A 25 -35.24 25.75 -34.26
N TRP A 26 -36.24 24.98 -34.67
CA TRP A 26 -37.64 25.19 -34.29
C TRP A 26 -38.11 24.17 -33.23
N LEU A 27 -37.52 22.96 -33.22
CA LEU A 27 -37.82 21.89 -32.25
C LEU A 27 -36.76 21.73 -31.14
N SER A 28 -35.61 22.41 -31.26
CA SER A 28 -34.50 22.30 -30.31
C SER A 28 -34.57 23.30 -29.14
N THR A 29 -35.65 24.07 -29.02
CA THR A 29 -35.79 25.08 -27.97
C THR A 29 -36.40 24.47 -26.70
N PRO A 30 -35.71 24.49 -25.55
CA PRO A 30 -36.20 23.90 -24.29
C PRO A 30 -37.58 24.46 -23.88
N HIS A 31 -37.87 25.71 -24.23
CA HIS A 31 -39.16 26.35 -23.97
C HIS A 31 -40.34 25.73 -24.75
N VAL A 32 -40.12 25.27 -25.98
CA VAL A 32 -41.16 24.57 -26.75
C VAL A 32 -41.48 23.22 -26.11
N PHE A 33 -40.46 22.49 -25.67
CA PHE A 33 -40.66 21.26 -24.90
C PHE A 33 -41.48 21.51 -23.62
N ALA A 34 -41.14 22.56 -22.85
CA ALA A 34 -41.88 22.91 -21.64
C ALA A 34 -43.36 23.25 -21.91
N VAL A 35 -43.64 24.04 -22.96
CA VAL A 35 -45.03 24.38 -23.36
C VAL A 35 -45.80 23.13 -23.76
N VAL A 36 -45.19 22.26 -24.56
CA VAL A 36 -45.81 20.99 -24.98
C VAL A 36 -46.13 20.12 -23.76
N VAL A 37 -45.19 19.97 -22.82
CA VAL A 37 -45.40 19.20 -21.59
C VAL A 37 -46.54 19.78 -20.74
N LEU A 38 -46.62 21.10 -20.60
CA LEU A 38 -47.71 21.76 -19.86
C LEU A 38 -49.08 21.54 -20.51
N VAL A 39 -49.16 21.59 -21.85
CA VAL A 39 -50.39 21.28 -22.59
C VAL A 39 -50.78 19.81 -22.37
N PHE A 40 -49.83 18.87 -22.40
CA PHE A 40 -50.10 17.46 -22.14
C PHE A 40 -50.60 17.21 -20.71
N ILE A 41 -50.01 17.86 -19.69
CA ILE A 41 -50.43 17.76 -18.29
C ILE A 41 -51.86 18.31 -18.08
N SER A 42 -52.23 19.34 -18.84
CA SER A 42 -53.57 19.92 -18.79
C SER A 42 -54.63 19.04 -19.44
N GLN A 43 -54.27 18.27 -20.46
CA GLN A 43 -55.21 17.49 -21.29
C GLN A 43 -55.34 16.03 -20.84
N PHE A 44 -54.33 15.48 -20.15
CA PHE A 44 -54.30 14.06 -19.78
C PHE A 44 -53.84 13.85 -18.33
N GLU A 45 -54.28 12.75 -17.72
CA GLU A 45 -53.90 12.40 -16.33
C GLU A 45 -52.59 11.61 -16.26
N TRP A 46 -52.28 10.79 -17.27
CA TRP A 46 -51.04 10.00 -17.33
C TRP A 46 -49.74 10.84 -17.26
N PRO A 47 -49.64 12.05 -17.86
CA PRO A 47 -48.44 12.88 -17.79
C PRO A 47 -48.16 13.43 -16.39
N ARG A 48 -49.15 13.42 -15.48
CA ARG A 48 -48.92 13.83 -14.08
C ARG A 48 -47.97 12.86 -13.39
N ARG A 49 -48.14 11.56 -13.62
CA ARG A 49 -47.23 10.53 -13.11
C ARG A 49 -45.86 10.59 -13.79
N TRP A 50 -45.80 11.03 -15.04
CA TRP A 50 -44.53 11.29 -15.73
C TRP A 50 -43.81 12.54 -15.22
N LEU A 51 -44.55 13.59 -14.85
CA LEU A 51 -43.97 14.80 -14.24
C LEU A 51 -43.37 14.50 -12.86
N ILE A 52 -44.09 13.76 -12.03
CA ILE A 52 -43.64 13.40 -10.66
C ILE A 52 -42.35 12.57 -10.69
N SER A 53 -42.13 11.77 -11.75
CA SER A 53 -40.91 10.96 -11.89
C SER A 53 -39.64 11.78 -12.09
N GLY A 54 -39.74 13.08 -12.41
CA GLY A 54 -38.61 13.95 -12.67
C GLY A 54 -37.98 13.81 -14.05
N ALA A 55 -38.34 12.79 -14.84
CA ALA A 55 -37.84 12.58 -16.21
C ALA A 55 -38.01 13.81 -17.15
N PRO A 56 -39.17 14.48 -17.21
CA PRO A 56 -39.34 15.67 -18.05
C PRO A 56 -38.56 16.88 -17.52
N ILE A 57 -38.41 17.01 -16.20
CA ILE A 57 -37.62 18.09 -15.57
C ILE A 57 -36.14 17.93 -15.90
N LEU A 58 -35.64 16.69 -15.82
CA LEU A 58 -34.27 16.35 -16.19
C LEU A 58 -34.03 16.55 -17.69
N THR A 59 -34.97 16.13 -18.55
CA THR A 59 -34.93 16.35 -20.00
C THR A 59 -34.87 17.85 -20.32
N TYR A 60 -35.68 18.67 -19.65
CA TYR A 60 -35.68 20.11 -19.80
C TYR A 60 -34.36 20.75 -19.35
N SER A 61 -33.82 20.33 -18.19
CA SER A 61 -32.52 20.78 -17.67
C SER A 61 -31.41 20.54 -18.70
N LEU A 62 -31.33 19.32 -19.25
CA LEU A 62 -30.31 18.93 -20.23
C LEU A 62 -30.42 19.68 -21.56
N LEU A 63 -31.65 19.90 -22.06
CA LEU A 63 -31.89 20.69 -23.26
C LEU A 63 -31.50 22.17 -23.04
N LEU A 64 -31.77 22.70 -21.85
CA LEU A 64 -31.42 24.07 -21.49
C LEU A 64 -29.90 24.26 -21.31
N GLY A 65 -29.21 23.29 -20.70
CA GLY A 65 -27.75 23.27 -20.62
C GLY A 65 -27.09 23.18 -22.01
N ALA A 66 -27.63 22.32 -22.88
CA ALA A 66 -27.16 22.22 -24.27
C ALA A 66 -27.36 23.52 -25.07
N ALA A 67 -28.49 24.21 -24.87
CA ALA A 67 -28.74 25.51 -25.49
C ALA A 67 -27.77 26.61 -25.01
N ASN A 68 -27.31 26.53 -23.76
CA ASN A 68 -26.35 27.46 -23.15
C ASN A 68 -24.88 27.08 -23.41
N GLY A 69 -24.62 25.95 -24.10
CA GLY A 69 -23.27 25.49 -24.43
C GLY A 69 -22.50 24.82 -23.28
N GLN A 70 -23.15 24.54 -22.14
CA GLN A 70 -22.59 23.82 -21.00
C GLN A 70 -23.27 22.44 -20.89
N ARG A 71 -22.57 21.38 -21.29
CA ARG A 71 -23.18 20.05 -21.45
C ARG A 71 -22.77 19.10 -20.32
N PHE A 72 -23.76 18.39 -19.78
CA PHE A 72 -23.53 17.26 -18.87
C PHE A 72 -23.19 16.03 -19.73
N LEU A 73 -22.00 15.46 -19.55
CA LEU A 73 -21.45 14.32 -20.33
C LEU A 73 -21.34 14.60 -21.84
N PRO A 74 -20.31 15.34 -22.30
CA PRO A 74 -20.15 15.73 -23.72
C PRO A 74 -19.78 14.57 -24.66
N PHE A 75 -19.48 13.37 -24.13
CA PHE A 75 -19.06 12.20 -24.92
C PHE A 75 -20.24 11.38 -25.50
N ILE A 76 -21.47 11.55 -24.98
CA ILE A 76 -22.68 10.86 -25.48
C ILE A 76 -23.55 11.87 -26.20
N GLY A 77 -24.06 11.54 -27.40
CA GLY A 77 -25.07 12.34 -28.11
C GLY A 77 -26.32 12.65 -27.27
N LEU A 78 -27.01 13.76 -27.54
CA LEU A 78 -28.07 14.26 -26.64
C LEU A 78 -29.34 13.43 -26.83
N TRP A 79 -29.63 13.09 -28.07
CA TRP A 79 -30.73 12.20 -28.45
C TRP A 79 -30.64 10.79 -27.84
N PRO A 80 -29.50 10.06 -27.92
CA PRO A 80 -29.41 8.76 -27.28
C PRO A 80 -29.65 8.87 -25.78
N PHE A 81 -29.07 9.88 -25.10
CA PHE A 81 -29.28 10.08 -23.67
C PHE A 81 -30.76 10.34 -23.30
N LEU A 82 -31.46 11.22 -24.04
CA LEU A 82 -32.88 11.49 -23.83
C LEU A 82 -33.75 10.27 -24.15
N SER A 83 -33.42 9.52 -25.19
CA SER A 83 -34.16 8.32 -25.59
C SER A 83 -34.01 7.20 -24.56
N THR A 84 -32.80 6.97 -24.04
CA THR A 84 -32.55 5.99 -22.99
C THR A 84 -33.26 6.37 -21.70
N LEU A 85 -33.27 7.66 -21.35
CA LEU A 85 -33.94 8.13 -20.14
C LEU A 85 -35.46 7.87 -20.19
N ASN A 86 -36.09 8.19 -21.31
CA ASN A 86 -37.52 7.95 -21.50
C ASN A 86 -37.85 6.47 -21.67
N LEU A 87 -36.96 5.67 -22.25
CA LEU A 87 -37.11 4.21 -22.32
C LEU A 87 -37.05 3.58 -20.93
N ILE A 88 -36.10 3.99 -20.09
CA ILE A 88 -35.99 3.53 -18.70
C ILE A 88 -37.25 3.93 -17.92
N TYR A 89 -37.75 5.16 -18.11
CA TYR A 89 -39.03 5.56 -17.50
C TYR A 89 -40.18 4.66 -17.96
N ALA A 90 -40.28 4.35 -19.26
CA ALA A 90 -41.36 3.50 -19.78
C ALA A 90 -41.34 2.09 -19.16
N VAL A 91 -40.15 1.51 -19.00
CA VAL A 91 -39.97 0.23 -18.28
C VAL A 91 -40.30 0.39 -16.79
N ALA A 92 -39.82 1.46 -16.15
CA ALA A 92 -40.03 1.73 -14.72
C ALA A 92 -41.48 2.00 -14.35
N ALA A 93 -42.25 2.63 -15.25
CA ALA A 93 -43.65 2.94 -15.02
C ALA A 93 -44.54 1.70 -14.89
N THR A 94 -44.07 0.53 -15.35
CA THR A 94 -44.82 -0.75 -15.26
C THR A 94 -44.91 -1.30 -13.84
N SER A 95 -44.00 -0.91 -12.93
CA SER A 95 -43.96 -1.39 -11.55
C SER A 95 -43.97 -0.23 -10.56
N TRP A 96 -44.74 -0.36 -9.48
CA TRP A 96 -44.80 0.67 -8.43
C TRP A 96 -43.44 0.85 -7.74
N LEU A 97 -42.72 -0.24 -7.45
CA LEU A 97 -41.41 -0.19 -6.80
C LEU A 97 -40.36 0.44 -7.73
N LEU A 98 -40.30 -0.03 -8.97
CA LEU A 98 -39.30 0.42 -9.95
C LEU A 98 -39.52 1.89 -10.33
N TYR A 99 -40.78 2.34 -10.35
CA TYR A 99 -41.13 3.75 -10.47
C TYR A 99 -40.53 4.59 -9.34
N TRP A 100 -40.67 4.19 -8.06
CA TRP A 100 -40.09 4.93 -6.94
C TRP A 100 -38.56 4.89 -6.91
N VAL A 101 -37.94 3.79 -7.29
CA VAL A 101 -36.47 3.70 -7.46
C VAL A 101 -36.01 4.65 -8.56
N PHE A 102 -36.70 4.70 -9.69
CA PHE A 102 -36.40 5.63 -10.78
C PHE A 102 -36.57 7.10 -10.36
N VAL A 103 -37.65 7.42 -9.63
CA VAL A 103 -37.89 8.74 -9.03
C VAL A 103 -36.71 9.11 -8.13
N ALA A 104 -36.36 8.23 -7.18
CA ALA A 104 -35.26 8.45 -6.24
C ALA A 104 -33.90 8.67 -6.95
N GLY A 105 -33.67 8.03 -8.11
CA GLY A 105 -32.47 8.25 -8.92
C GLY A 105 -32.51 9.52 -9.78
N CYS A 106 -33.68 9.93 -10.28
CA CYS A 106 -33.81 11.09 -11.16
C CYS A 106 -33.58 12.43 -10.45
N TYR A 107 -34.09 12.61 -9.23
CA TYR A 107 -33.95 13.89 -8.50
C TYR A 107 -32.49 14.26 -8.17
N PRO A 108 -31.63 13.33 -7.70
CA PRO A 108 -30.20 13.58 -7.58
C PRO A 108 -29.55 13.92 -8.93
N LEU A 109 -29.94 13.25 -10.02
CA LEU A 109 -29.42 13.55 -11.36
C LEU A 109 -29.84 14.94 -11.85
N ILE A 110 -31.03 15.41 -11.49
CA ILE A 110 -31.48 16.78 -11.76
C ILE A 110 -30.60 17.77 -11.00
N ALA A 111 -30.39 17.56 -9.71
CA ALA A 111 -29.54 18.44 -8.89
C ALA A 111 -28.10 18.48 -9.44
N LEU A 112 -27.55 17.32 -9.81
CA LEU A 112 -26.20 17.17 -10.31
C LEU A 112 -26.06 17.81 -11.72
N SER A 113 -27.00 17.54 -12.63
CA SER A 113 -27.02 18.21 -13.95
C SER A 113 -27.14 19.73 -13.81
N ALA A 114 -27.98 20.23 -12.90
CA ALA A 114 -28.14 21.65 -12.67
C ALA A 114 -26.87 22.31 -12.09
N LEU A 115 -26.14 21.60 -11.23
CA LEU A 115 -24.90 22.09 -10.63
C LEU A 115 -23.76 22.23 -11.65
N PHE A 116 -23.70 21.34 -12.64
CA PHE A 116 -22.68 21.38 -13.70
C PHE A 116 -23.06 22.25 -14.90
N GLN A 117 -24.35 22.46 -15.17
CA GLN A 117 -24.83 23.20 -16.36
C GLN A 117 -25.22 24.65 -16.09
N PHE A 118 -25.40 25.07 -14.83
CA PHE A 118 -25.82 26.43 -14.50
C PHE A 118 -24.91 27.07 -13.46
N ASP A 119 -24.14 28.06 -13.88
CA ASP A 119 -23.26 28.83 -12.99
C ASP A 119 -24.02 29.50 -11.83
N ARG A 120 -25.27 29.94 -12.05
CA ARG A 120 -26.09 30.53 -10.98
C ARG A 120 -26.44 29.54 -9.88
N VAL A 121 -26.80 28.31 -10.25
CA VAL A 121 -27.14 27.24 -9.31
C VAL A 121 -25.88 26.79 -8.59
N SER A 122 -24.78 26.58 -9.32
CA SER A 122 -23.48 26.26 -8.75
C SER A 122 -23.02 27.33 -7.74
N ASN A 123 -23.13 28.61 -8.09
CA ASN A 123 -22.76 29.72 -7.21
C ASN A 123 -23.69 29.85 -6.00
N PHE A 124 -24.98 29.57 -6.14
CA PHE A 124 -25.93 29.55 -5.03
C PHE A 124 -25.63 28.39 -4.08
N VAL A 125 -25.41 27.18 -4.61
CA VAL A 125 -25.01 26.01 -3.82
C VAL A 125 -23.66 26.26 -3.15
N ARG A 126 -22.68 26.84 -3.83
CA ARG A 126 -21.40 27.25 -3.21
C ARG A 126 -21.59 28.27 -2.10
N LYS A 127 -22.50 29.24 -2.25
CA LYS A 127 -22.82 30.22 -1.19
C LYS A 127 -23.52 29.57 0.00
N GLN A 128 -24.47 28.67 -0.23
CA GLN A 128 -25.15 27.94 0.84
C GLN A 128 -24.22 26.94 1.53
N LEU A 129 -23.38 26.24 0.76
CA LEU A 129 -22.33 25.37 1.27
C LEU A 129 -21.34 26.18 2.12
N ARG A 130 -20.91 27.36 1.68
CA ARG A 130 -20.08 28.28 2.50
C ARG A 130 -20.81 28.80 3.76
N ALA A 131 -22.13 28.97 3.71
CA ALA A 131 -22.91 29.44 4.86
C ALA A 131 -23.17 28.31 5.89
N VAL A 132 -23.31 27.07 5.44
CA VAL A 132 -23.50 25.87 6.27
C VAL A 132 -22.16 25.34 6.79
N LEU A 133 -21.10 25.38 5.98
CA LEU A 133 -19.73 25.05 6.36
C LEU A 133 -18.96 26.29 6.86
N LYS A 134 -19.64 27.18 7.59
CA LYS A 134 -19.06 28.44 8.10
C LYS A 134 -17.84 28.23 9.01
N ASP A 135 -17.67 27.02 9.54
CA ASP A 135 -16.54 26.60 10.37
C ASP A 135 -15.44 25.88 9.55
N SER A 136 -15.64 25.62 8.26
CA SER A 136 -14.64 25.03 7.38
C SER A 136 -13.92 26.13 6.59
N HIS A 137 -12.61 26.15 6.73
CA HIS A 137 -11.75 27.23 6.26
C HIS A 137 -11.48 27.05 4.76
N PHE A 138 -12.04 27.92 3.91
CA PHE A 138 -12.01 27.76 2.44
C PHE A 138 -11.07 28.75 1.75
N ILE A 139 -9.86 28.33 1.42
CA ILE A 139 -8.96 29.14 0.58
C ILE A 139 -9.18 28.73 -0.88
N ASN A 140 -9.83 29.56 -1.70
CA ASN A 140 -9.98 29.32 -3.15
C ASN A 140 -10.36 27.87 -3.49
N ASP A 141 -11.38 27.31 -2.80
CA ASP A 141 -11.89 25.94 -3.00
C ASP A 141 -10.99 24.79 -2.48
N LYS A 142 -9.96 25.14 -1.70
CA LYS A 142 -9.09 24.22 -0.96
C LYS A 142 -9.27 24.40 0.55
N ILE A 143 -9.30 23.28 1.25
CA ILE A 143 -9.21 23.20 2.72
C ILE A 143 -7.81 22.65 3.00
N ALA A 144 -6.97 23.41 3.70
CA ALA A 144 -5.64 22.99 4.09
C ALA A 144 -5.58 22.83 5.61
N LEU A 145 -5.24 21.62 6.06
CA LEU A 145 -5.09 21.24 7.45
C LEU A 145 -3.61 20.94 7.70
N PHE A 146 -2.99 21.65 8.64
CA PHE A 146 -1.59 21.44 9.02
C PHE A 146 -1.50 21.00 10.48
N ASN A 147 -0.33 20.46 10.85
CA ASN A 147 -0.04 19.98 12.21
C ASN A 147 -1.06 18.92 12.68
N LEU A 148 -1.32 17.93 11.83
CA LEU A 148 -2.20 16.82 12.19
C LEU A 148 -1.55 15.98 13.30
N PRO A 149 -2.34 15.48 14.27
CA PRO A 149 -1.82 14.57 15.29
C PRO A 149 -1.30 13.27 14.65
N ALA A 150 -0.27 12.67 15.24
CA ALA A 150 0.21 11.36 14.82
C ALA A 150 -0.87 10.30 15.07
N LEU A 151 -0.99 9.33 14.17
CA LEU A 151 -1.78 8.14 14.37
C LEU A 151 -0.89 7.03 14.93
N GLU A 152 -1.20 6.60 16.15
CA GLU A 152 -0.50 5.52 16.82
C GLU A 152 -1.18 4.20 16.50
N ILE A 153 -0.48 3.34 15.76
CA ILE A 153 -0.91 1.98 15.45
C ILE A 153 -0.64 1.16 16.71
N ASP A 154 -1.70 0.95 17.50
CA ASP A 154 -1.70 0.21 18.76
C ASP A 154 -2.62 -1.02 18.64
N THR A 155 -2.42 -1.79 17.57
CA THR A 155 -3.14 -3.05 17.33
C THR A 155 -2.20 -4.23 17.55
N GLU A 156 -1.89 -5.02 16.51
CA GLU A 156 -0.97 -6.15 16.61
C GLU A 156 0.50 -5.74 16.51
N VAL A 157 0.75 -4.51 16.03
CA VAL A 157 2.08 -4.00 15.73
C VAL A 157 2.16 -2.56 16.22
N GLN A 158 3.25 -2.22 16.91
CA GLN A 158 3.51 -0.86 17.38
C GLN A 158 4.04 -0.01 16.22
N GLY A 159 3.34 1.06 15.90
CA GLY A 159 3.76 1.99 14.85
C GLY A 159 3.25 3.39 15.04
N LEU A 160 3.90 4.34 14.37
CA LEU A 160 3.52 5.75 14.38
C LEU A 160 3.43 6.25 12.94
N PHE A 161 2.30 6.85 12.59
CA PHE A 161 1.99 7.37 11.27
C PHE A 161 1.74 8.87 11.36
N VAL A 162 2.48 9.66 10.60
CA VAL A 162 2.48 11.12 10.66
C VAL A 162 2.19 11.68 9.28
N ILE A 163 1.27 12.65 9.21
CA ILE A 163 1.04 13.47 8.02
C ILE A 163 1.26 14.93 8.41
N ARG A 164 2.16 15.63 7.73
CA ARG A 164 2.49 17.03 8.09
C ARG A 164 1.42 18.02 7.65
N GLY A 165 0.74 17.75 6.53
CA GLY A 165 -0.41 18.54 6.11
C GLY A 165 -1.29 17.83 5.08
N VAL A 166 -2.58 18.17 5.04
CA VAL A 166 -3.56 17.66 4.09
C VAL A 166 -4.24 18.82 3.39
N THR A 167 -4.23 18.82 2.07
CA THR A 167 -5.00 19.74 1.23
C THR A 167 -6.15 19.00 0.57
N VAL A 168 -7.39 19.39 0.83
CA VAL A 168 -8.59 18.88 0.15
C VAL A 168 -9.07 19.94 -0.84
N SER A 169 -9.11 19.62 -2.13
CA SER A 169 -9.72 20.48 -3.16
C SER A 169 -11.08 19.93 -3.57
N LEU A 170 -12.12 20.75 -3.41
CA LEU A 170 -13.51 20.33 -3.61
C LEU A 170 -13.91 20.31 -5.09
N SER A 171 -13.40 21.22 -5.93
CA SER A 171 -13.69 21.24 -7.36
C SER A 171 -13.15 20.03 -8.10
N SER A 172 -11.94 19.57 -7.76
CA SER A 172 -11.34 18.38 -8.33
C SER A 172 -11.66 17.10 -7.55
N LEU A 173 -12.25 17.21 -6.35
CA LEU A 173 -12.44 16.11 -5.40
C LEU A 173 -11.12 15.36 -5.15
N THR A 174 -10.05 16.11 -4.91
CA THR A 174 -8.70 15.57 -4.69
C THR A 174 -8.22 15.89 -3.28
N ILE A 175 -7.72 14.87 -2.59
CA ILE A 175 -7.06 14.98 -1.29
C ILE A 175 -5.56 14.81 -1.54
N VAL A 176 -4.75 15.77 -1.10
CA VAL A 176 -3.29 15.73 -1.21
C VAL A 176 -2.72 15.72 0.20
N ALA A 177 -2.09 14.61 0.60
CA ALA A 177 -1.31 14.55 1.83
C ALA A 177 0.14 14.94 1.51
N HIS A 178 0.72 15.80 2.35
CA HIS A 178 2.07 16.34 2.24
C HIS A 178 2.91 15.87 3.43
N GLY A 179 4.13 15.39 3.16
CA GLY A 179 5.07 14.91 4.18
C GLY A 179 4.50 13.75 4.99
N VAL A 180 4.39 12.58 4.36
CA VAL A 180 3.92 11.35 4.99
C VAL A 180 5.13 10.58 5.53
N GLU A 181 5.12 10.31 6.83
CA GLU A 181 6.17 9.59 7.55
C GLU A 181 5.54 8.45 8.33
N VAL A 182 6.04 7.24 8.19
CA VAL A 182 5.51 6.05 8.88
C VAL A 182 6.67 5.29 9.48
N ALA A 183 6.55 4.85 10.72
CA ALA A 183 7.50 3.92 11.30
C ALA A 183 6.76 2.81 12.04
N ILE A 184 7.14 1.57 11.78
CA ILE A 184 6.47 0.35 12.27
C ILE A 184 7.54 -0.56 12.85
N LYS A 185 7.45 -0.90 14.14
CA LYS A 185 8.28 -1.92 14.78
C LYS A 185 7.71 -3.29 14.43
N LEU A 186 8.35 -4.02 13.53
CA LEU A 186 7.87 -5.31 13.04
C LEU A 186 8.21 -6.46 14.01
N MET A 187 9.39 -6.40 14.63
CA MET A 187 9.91 -7.35 15.62
C MET A 187 10.84 -6.60 16.60
N ASP A 188 11.26 -7.27 17.67
CA ASP A 188 12.24 -6.72 18.64
C ASP A 188 13.54 -6.23 18.00
N ASP A 189 13.96 -6.84 16.89
CA ASP A 189 15.21 -6.52 16.20
C ASP A 189 15.01 -5.80 14.85
N MET A 190 13.78 -5.39 14.52
CA MET A 190 13.47 -4.87 13.19
C MET A 190 12.42 -3.76 13.17
N GLU A 191 12.80 -2.63 12.58
CA GLU A 191 11.94 -1.48 12.38
C GLU A 191 11.89 -1.09 10.90
N LEU A 192 10.69 -0.84 10.39
CA LEU A 192 10.44 -0.34 9.04
C LEU A 192 10.07 1.14 9.11
N SER A 193 10.87 2.00 8.51
CA SER A 193 10.49 3.41 8.28
C SER A 193 10.13 3.64 6.82
N LEU A 194 9.10 4.44 6.56
CA LEU A 194 8.62 4.85 5.24
C LEU A 194 8.51 6.38 5.23
N THR A 195 8.96 7.01 4.14
CA THR A 195 8.86 8.46 3.96
C THR A 195 8.47 8.77 2.52
N THR A 196 7.51 9.69 2.35
CA THR A 196 7.01 10.13 1.03
C THR A 196 6.62 11.60 1.10
N ASP A 197 7.02 12.39 0.11
CA ASP A 197 6.75 13.83 0.10
C ASP A 197 5.28 14.17 -0.17
N LYS A 198 4.62 13.40 -1.04
CA LYS A 198 3.26 13.70 -1.48
C LYS A 198 2.48 12.43 -1.86
N VAL A 199 1.21 12.39 -1.44
CA VAL A 199 0.22 11.39 -1.83
C VAL A 199 -1.02 12.09 -2.34
N THR A 200 -1.44 11.81 -3.56
CA THR A 200 -2.61 12.43 -4.20
C THR A 200 -3.71 11.41 -4.41
N VAL A 201 -4.80 11.54 -3.65
CA VAL A 201 -6.01 10.74 -3.79
C VAL A 201 -7.03 11.53 -4.59
N SER A 202 -7.26 11.13 -5.84
CA SER A 202 -8.36 11.66 -6.65
C SER A 202 -9.58 10.77 -6.48
N LEU A 203 -10.60 11.25 -5.76
CA LEU A 203 -11.81 10.47 -5.45
C LEU A 203 -12.49 10.01 -6.75
N PHE A 204 -12.80 8.72 -6.81
CA PHE A 204 -13.39 8.01 -7.96
C PHE A 204 -12.55 8.06 -9.24
N ARG A 205 -11.22 8.23 -9.14
CA ARG A 205 -10.34 8.23 -10.33
C ARG A 205 -9.06 7.44 -10.18
N LYS A 206 -8.18 7.84 -9.25
CA LYS A 206 -6.85 7.23 -9.07
C LYS A 206 -6.20 7.70 -7.77
N ILE A 207 -5.33 6.87 -7.21
CA ILE A 207 -4.45 7.20 -6.10
C ILE A 207 -3.03 7.22 -6.66
N GLU A 208 -2.36 8.36 -6.55
CA GLU A 208 -0.97 8.55 -6.98
C GLU A 208 -0.09 8.78 -5.76
N ILE A 209 0.93 7.93 -5.61
CA ILE A 209 1.95 8.03 -4.58
C ILE A 209 3.26 8.37 -5.30
N ASP A 210 3.94 9.43 -4.84
CA ASP A 210 5.25 9.82 -5.36
C ASP A 210 6.33 8.81 -4.91
N ASP A 211 7.61 9.17 -5.00
CA ASP A 211 8.70 8.28 -4.58
C ASP A 211 8.60 7.93 -3.08
N VAL A 212 8.44 6.64 -2.79
CA VAL A 212 8.41 6.10 -1.43
C VAL A 212 9.80 5.61 -1.07
N TYR A 213 10.38 6.17 -0.02
CA TYR A 213 11.64 5.71 0.55
C TYR A 213 11.36 4.90 1.80
N ALA A 214 11.71 3.63 1.78
CA ALA A 214 11.60 2.72 2.91
C ALA A 214 13.00 2.40 3.45
N ASN A 215 13.16 2.29 4.77
CA ASN A 215 14.39 1.78 5.38
C ASN A 215 14.05 0.70 6.40
N LEU A 216 14.72 -0.44 6.26
CA LEU A 216 14.68 -1.53 7.21
C LEU A 216 15.89 -1.40 8.14
N LYS A 217 15.64 -0.97 9.38
CA LYS A 217 16.65 -0.77 10.42
C LYS A 217 16.66 -1.97 11.35
N GLY A 218 17.85 -2.48 11.64
CA GLY A 218 18.00 -3.73 12.36
C GLY A 218 18.89 -3.63 13.59
N GLY A 219 18.44 -4.23 14.70
CA GLY A 219 19.16 -4.27 15.97
C GLY A 219 19.11 -2.97 16.78
N GLU A 220 19.49 -3.07 18.05
CA GLU A 220 19.40 -1.99 19.06
C GLU A 220 20.14 -0.70 18.66
N PHE A 221 21.18 -0.79 17.82
CA PHE A 221 22.01 0.34 17.43
C PHE A 221 21.49 1.12 16.21
N GLU A 222 20.55 0.58 15.43
CA GLU A 222 19.92 1.26 14.28
C GLU A 222 18.45 1.62 14.54
N MET A 223 17.77 0.92 15.45
CA MET A 223 16.34 1.13 15.72
C MET A 223 16.08 2.43 16.49
N THR A 224 15.02 3.14 16.09
CA THR A 224 14.45 4.28 16.82
C THR A 224 13.55 3.82 17.95
N PHE A 225 12.89 2.67 17.79
CA PHE A 225 12.00 2.07 18.79
C PHE A 225 12.62 0.88 19.55
N GLY A 226 13.94 0.70 19.51
CA GLY A 226 14.63 -0.44 20.11
C GLY A 226 14.41 -0.59 21.62
N ASP A 227 14.30 0.54 22.34
CA ASP A 227 14.14 0.56 23.81
C ASP A 227 12.71 0.23 24.28
N LEU A 228 11.75 0.06 23.36
CA LEU A 228 10.37 -0.29 23.69
C LEU A 228 10.23 -1.80 23.78
N GLY A 229 10.02 -2.33 24.99
CA GLY A 229 9.77 -3.75 25.18
C GLY A 229 8.45 -4.21 24.52
N ASP A 230 8.42 -5.46 24.07
CA ASP A 230 7.28 -6.13 23.40
C ASP A 230 6.02 -6.32 24.27
N GLY A 231 5.96 -5.70 25.46
CA GLY A 231 4.98 -6.02 26.51
C GLY A 231 4.12 -4.88 27.03
N THR A 232 4.03 -3.71 26.39
CA THR A 232 3.05 -2.67 26.84
C THR A 232 1.70 -2.76 26.13
N VAL A 233 1.31 -3.94 25.65
CA VAL A 233 -0.10 -4.28 25.45
C VAL A 233 -0.70 -4.51 26.84
N VAL A 234 -1.06 -3.43 27.53
CA VAL A 234 -2.02 -3.53 28.63
C VAL A 234 -3.36 -3.82 27.99
N ALA A 235 -3.60 -5.11 27.74
CA ALA A 235 -4.93 -5.64 27.51
C ALA A 235 -5.76 -5.40 28.77
N ASP A 236 -6.55 -4.32 28.77
CA ASP A 236 -7.86 -4.19 29.43
C ASP A 236 -8.24 -2.75 29.82
N GLU A 237 -7.38 -1.75 29.60
CA GLU A 237 -7.82 -0.35 29.73
C GLU A 237 -7.74 0.38 28.39
N PRO A 238 -8.89 0.79 27.81
CA PRO A 238 -8.85 1.75 26.72
C PRO A 238 -8.15 3.01 27.27
N ARG A 239 -6.95 3.31 26.76
CA ARG A 239 -6.16 4.51 27.10
C ARG A 239 -6.84 5.79 26.59
N LEU A 240 -8.09 5.98 26.97
CA LEU A 240 -8.90 7.17 26.70
C LEU A 240 -8.53 8.33 27.64
N PHE A 241 -7.68 8.10 28.67
CA PHE A 241 -7.49 9.04 29.79
C PHE A 241 -6.08 9.03 30.41
N SER A 242 -5.00 9.14 29.64
CA SER A 242 -3.67 9.37 30.25
C SER A 242 -3.00 10.62 29.67
N ASP A 243 -2.77 11.61 30.55
CA ASP A 243 -1.99 12.84 30.32
C ASP A 243 -0.48 12.59 30.05
N THR A 244 -0.07 11.32 29.92
CA THR A 244 1.33 10.94 29.68
C THR A 244 1.62 10.79 28.18
N PRO A 245 2.78 11.26 27.67
CA PRO A 245 3.23 10.97 26.32
C PRO A 245 3.14 9.49 26.02
N SER A 246 2.67 9.11 24.84
CA SER A 246 2.81 7.72 24.42
C SER A 246 4.29 7.39 24.27
N ALA A 247 4.66 6.17 24.66
CA ALA A 247 6.05 5.74 24.69
C ALA A 247 6.68 5.77 23.29
N LEU A 248 5.87 5.51 22.25
CA LEU A 248 6.24 5.61 20.83
C LEU A 248 6.58 7.03 20.41
N LEU A 249 5.73 7.99 20.74
CA LEU A 249 5.98 9.38 20.35
C LEU A 249 7.16 9.98 21.12
N ARG A 250 7.37 9.58 22.38
CA ARG A 250 8.57 9.93 23.15
C ARG A 250 9.85 9.40 22.49
N ALA A 251 9.87 8.12 22.12
CA ALA A 251 11.01 7.51 21.43
C ALA A 251 11.32 8.21 20.10
N ALA A 252 10.29 8.54 19.31
CA ALA A 252 10.45 9.30 18.07
C ALA A 252 11.04 10.69 18.32
N THR A 253 10.55 11.43 19.32
CA THR A 253 11.09 12.77 19.67
C THR A 253 12.55 12.71 20.12
N MET A 254 12.91 11.75 20.98
CA MET A 254 14.29 11.62 21.47
C MET A 254 15.28 11.25 20.36
N SER A 255 14.87 10.37 19.44
CA SER A 255 15.69 9.98 18.28
C SER A 255 15.82 11.10 17.25
N ALA A 256 14.75 11.85 17.00
CA ALA A 256 14.80 13.02 16.13
C ALA A 256 15.74 14.10 16.68
N GLU A 257 15.75 14.33 18.01
CA GLU A 257 16.64 15.29 18.66
C GLU A 257 18.11 14.84 18.70
N SER A 258 18.38 13.54 18.95
CA SER A 258 19.75 13.02 19.02
C SER A 258 20.45 12.95 17.65
N LEU A 259 19.69 12.77 16.58
CA LEU A 259 20.19 12.68 15.19
C LEU A 259 20.05 14.01 14.41
N ALA A 260 19.53 15.07 15.03
CA ALA A 260 19.48 16.40 14.43
C ALA A 260 20.88 17.03 14.38
N THR A 261 21.53 16.99 13.22
CA THR A 261 22.76 17.78 12.97
C THR A 261 22.50 19.29 13.12
N PRO A 262 23.50 20.11 13.54
CA PRO A 262 23.38 21.55 13.80
C PRO A 262 23.02 22.44 12.58
N MET A 263 22.79 21.87 11.39
CA MET A 263 22.26 22.63 10.24
C MET A 263 20.74 22.84 10.28
N VAL A 264 20.00 22.16 11.18
CA VAL A 264 18.57 22.41 11.42
C VAL A 264 18.35 23.80 12.04
N GLU A 265 19.40 24.44 12.58
CA GLU A 265 19.34 25.72 13.27
C GLU A 265 19.15 26.95 12.35
N LYS A 266 19.27 26.80 11.01
CA LYS A 266 19.14 27.93 10.07
C LYS A 266 17.78 28.07 9.38
N ALA A 267 16.88 27.11 9.55
CA ALA A 267 15.48 27.32 9.23
C ALA A 267 14.79 27.71 10.53
N GLU A 268 14.62 29.00 10.78
CA GLU A 268 13.72 29.45 11.86
C GLU A 268 12.37 28.76 11.65
N PRO A 269 11.93 27.87 12.56
CA PRO A 269 10.56 27.43 12.51
C PRO A 269 9.73 28.66 12.83
N ILE A 270 8.87 29.10 11.92
CA ILE A 270 7.74 29.94 12.31
C ILE A 270 6.84 29.04 13.15
N SER A 271 7.21 28.94 14.41
CA SER A 271 6.28 28.83 15.50
C SER A 271 5.44 30.10 15.46
N TYR A 272 4.16 29.96 15.19
CA TYR A 272 3.21 30.97 15.64
C TYR A 272 3.31 31.03 17.18
N ASN A 273 4.10 31.98 17.70
CA ASN A 273 4.14 32.40 19.11
C ASN A 273 4.00 31.30 20.18
N ILE A 274 4.64 30.15 20.00
CA ILE A 274 4.91 29.21 21.08
C ILE A 274 6.43 29.02 21.12
N PRO A 275 7.18 29.65 22.06
CA PRO A 275 8.54 29.21 22.31
C PRO A 275 8.51 27.68 22.47
N ARG A 276 9.55 26.96 22.04
CA ARG A 276 9.80 25.55 22.41
C ARG A 276 9.86 25.47 23.94
N LYS A 277 8.70 25.60 24.58
CA LYS A 277 8.47 25.36 25.97
C LYS A 277 8.54 23.85 26.02
N THR A 278 9.47 23.37 26.82
CA THR A 278 9.71 22.00 27.25
C THR A 278 8.43 21.36 27.81
N VAL A 279 7.41 21.22 26.98
CA VAL A 279 6.20 20.47 27.28
C VAL A 279 6.44 19.13 26.63
N PRO A 280 6.52 18.05 27.42
CA PRO A 280 6.66 16.73 26.86
C PRO A 280 5.46 16.47 25.94
N PRO A 281 5.67 15.74 24.83
CA PRO A 281 4.57 15.34 23.95
C PRO A 281 3.41 14.70 24.72
N LYS A 282 2.18 14.76 24.21
CA LYS A 282 1.01 14.25 24.93
C LYS A 282 0.18 13.31 24.06
N SER A 283 -0.27 12.19 24.63
CA SER A 283 -1.36 11.40 24.05
C SER A 283 -2.66 12.11 24.42
N THR A 284 -3.43 12.58 23.42
CA THR A 284 -4.62 13.40 23.67
C THR A 284 -5.90 12.66 23.23
N PRO A 285 -7.03 12.85 23.93
CA PRO A 285 -8.31 12.32 23.47
C PRO A 285 -8.65 12.88 22.08
N VAL A 286 -9.38 12.11 21.27
CA VAL A 286 -9.59 12.39 19.84
C VAL A 286 -10.14 13.80 19.59
N LYS A 287 -11.00 14.33 20.47
CA LYS A 287 -11.55 15.67 20.34
C LYS A 287 -10.49 16.77 20.50
N GLU A 288 -9.61 16.66 21.50
CA GLU A 288 -8.53 17.63 21.74
C GLU A 288 -7.43 17.52 20.66
N GLY A 289 -7.14 16.31 20.20
CA GLY A 289 -6.22 16.10 19.06
C GLY A 289 -6.74 16.71 17.76
N LEU A 290 -8.05 16.67 17.52
CA LEU A 290 -8.68 17.33 16.36
C LEU A 290 -8.75 18.86 16.51
N GLU A 291 -8.84 19.38 17.73
CA GLU A 291 -8.78 20.82 18.02
C GLU A 291 -7.37 21.41 17.83
N SER A 292 -6.32 20.58 17.90
CA SER A 292 -4.93 20.99 17.64
C SER A 292 -4.58 21.18 16.16
N ILE A 293 -5.52 20.88 15.24
CA ILE A 293 -5.33 21.02 13.80
C ILE A 293 -5.40 22.50 13.44
N GLU A 294 -4.30 23.02 12.90
CA GLU A 294 -4.26 24.39 12.37
C GLU A 294 -4.87 24.41 10.96
N ALA A 295 -6.04 25.02 10.85
CA ALA A 295 -6.65 25.36 9.57
C ALA A 295 -6.31 26.80 9.21
N ILE A 296 -5.70 27.02 8.03
CA ILE A 296 -5.39 28.38 7.58
C ILE A 296 -6.70 29.12 7.27
N SER A 297 -6.93 30.25 7.97
CA SER A 297 -8.18 31.02 7.90
C SER A 297 -8.33 31.72 6.55
N SER A 298 -9.51 31.57 5.93
CA SER A 298 -9.82 32.10 4.59
C SER A 298 -10.18 33.60 4.55
N ALA A 299 -10.03 34.33 5.65
CA ALA A 299 -10.52 35.70 5.75
C ALA A 299 -9.48 36.79 5.42
N SER A 300 -8.17 36.47 5.39
CA SER A 300 -7.11 37.41 5.04
C SER A 300 -6.72 37.29 3.56
N ALA A 301 -6.36 38.40 2.92
CA ALA A 301 -5.73 38.38 1.60
C ALA A 301 -4.40 37.60 1.60
N ASP A 302 -3.83 37.40 2.79
CA ASP A 302 -2.54 36.78 3.05
C ASP A 302 -2.63 35.24 3.18
N ALA A 303 -3.82 34.65 3.26
CA ALA A 303 -4.02 33.20 3.46
C ALA A 303 -3.42 32.33 2.33
N THR A 304 -3.33 32.86 1.10
CA THR A 304 -2.69 32.15 -0.02
C THR A 304 -1.16 32.14 0.15
N GLU A 305 -0.59 33.24 0.65
CA GLU A 305 0.83 33.35 0.93
C GLU A 305 1.22 32.48 2.12
N GLU A 306 0.42 32.46 3.19
CA GLU A 306 0.59 31.56 4.34
C GLU A 306 0.52 30.09 3.92
N TYR A 307 -0.43 29.72 3.05
CA TYR A 307 -0.53 28.37 2.50
C TYR A 307 0.71 27.98 1.69
N GLU A 308 1.16 28.84 0.78
CA GLU A 308 2.36 28.58 -0.01
C GLU A 308 3.62 28.55 0.86
N ALA A 309 3.71 29.39 1.88
CA ALA A 309 4.80 29.40 2.85
C ALA A 309 4.85 28.09 3.64
N ALA A 310 3.71 27.60 4.14
CA ALA A 310 3.60 26.32 4.84
C ALA A 310 4.03 25.15 3.94
N LEU A 311 3.59 25.13 2.68
CA LEU A 311 4.01 24.09 1.71
C LEU A 311 5.51 24.17 1.40
N LYS A 312 6.06 25.37 1.20
CA LYS A 312 7.51 25.56 0.99
C LYS A 312 8.31 25.13 2.21
N GLN A 313 7.80 25.36 3.42
CA GLN A 313 8.42 24.90 4.66
C GLN A 313 8.43 23.37 4.74
N ILE A 314 7.31 22.70 4.45
CA ILE A 314 7.25 21.23 4.44
C ILE A 314 8.23 20.66 3.40
N ALA A 315 8.26 21.24 2.20
CA ALA A 315 9.17 20.81 1.14
C ALA A 315 10.65 21.02 1.49
N SER A 316 11.02 22.17 2.08
CA SER A 316 12.41 22.49 2.45
C SER A 316 12.90 21.70 3.68
N THR A 317 12.00 21.38 4.60
CA THR A 317 12.30 20.56 5.78
C THR A 317 12.24 19.06 5.49
N SER A 318 11.72 18.64 4.34
CA SER A 318 11.67 17.22 3.98
C SER A 318 13.06 16.58 4.00
N CYS A 319 13.14 15.42 4.66
CA CYS A 319 14.38 14.64 4.72
C CYS A 319 14.83 14.14 3.34
N ILE A 320 13.88 13.90 2.43
CA ILE A 320 14.15 13.48 1.05
C ILE A 320 14.80 14.64 0.29
N ALA A 321 14.18 15.83 0.31
CA ALA A 321 14.69 17.02 -0.36
C ALA A 321 16.09 17.41 0.12
N GLN A 322 16.30 17.46 1.43
CA GLN A 322 17.61 17.76 2.03
C GLN A 322 18.67 16.71 1.68
N SER A 323 18.31 15.42 1.67
CA SER A 323 19.24 14.36 1.33
C SER A 323 19.62 14.42 -0.15
N ARG A 324 18.66 14.71 -1.03
CA ARG A 324 18.89 14.94 -2.46
C ARG A 324 19.83 16.11 -2.71
N GLU A 325 19.61 17.24 -2.04
CA GLU A 325 20.46 18.44 -2.16
C GLU A 325 21.90 18.15 -1.69
N LYS A 326 22.05 17.49 -0.54
CA LYS A 326 23.38 17.09 -0.03
C LYS A 326 24.12 16.11 -0.94
N ILE A 327 23.40 15.26 -1.69
CA ILE A 327 24.02 14.35 -2.67
C ILE A 327 24.54 15.17 -3.85
N ILE A 328 23.70 16.08 -4.38
CA ILE A 328 24.08 16.97 -5.48
C ILE A 328 25.31 17.81 -5.10
N GLN A 329 25.31 18.43 -3.92
CA GLN A 329 26.45 19.22 -3.42
C GLN A 329 27.73 18.37 -3.23
N ASN A 330 27.59 17.11 -2.81
CA ASN A 330 28.74 16.23 -2.63
C ASN A 330 29.33 15.81 -3.98
N LEU A 331 28.49 15.52 -4.97
CA LEU A 331 28.91 15.17 -6.33
C LEU A 331 29.64 16.34 -7.01
N GLU A 332 29.19 17.58 -6.77
CA GLU A 332 29.86 18.78 -7.29
C GLU A 332 31.24 19.01 -6.66
N LYS A 333 31.46 18.53 -5.44
CA LYS A 333 32.77 18.62 -4.76
C LYS A 333 33.71 17.47 -5.13
N SER A 334 33.18 16.32 -5.56
CA SER A 334 33.95 15.14 -5.93
C SER A 334 34.05 15.00 -7.45
N GLU A 335 34.99 15.71 -8.09
CA GLU A 335 35.25 15.65 -9.54
C GLU A 335 35.75 14.27 -10.06
N ILE A 336 35.74 13.19 -9.25
CA ILE A 336 36.52 11.96 -9.50
C ILE A 336 35.66 10.72 -9.78
N ASP A 337 34.37 10.68 -9.44
CA ASP A 337 33.58 9.43 -9.51
C ASP A 337 32.92 9.20 -10.88
N LYS A 338 33.65 8.54 -11.79
CA LYS A 338 33.18 8.13 -13.14
C LYS A 338 32.01 7.13 -13.16
N ASN A 339 31.58 6.59 -12.01
CA ASN A 339 30.53 5.58 -11.92
C ASN A 339 29.16 6.12 -11.45
N PHE A 340 29.09 7.37 -10.96
CA PHE A 340 27.82 7.98 -10.58
C PHE A 340 27.30 8.86 -11.71
N ASP A 341 26.34 8.35 -12.47
CA ASP A 341 25.63 9.14 -13.47
C ASP A 341 24.58 10.05 -12.79
N ARG A 342 24.79 11.38 -12.84
CA ARG A 342 23.88 12.40 -12.31
C ARG A 342 22.55 12.43 -13.06
N GLU A 343 22.53 12.00 -14.32
CA GLU A 343 21.32 11.93 -15.13
C GLU A 343 20.48 10.69 -14.81
N ASN A 344 21.10 9.65 -14.25
CA ASN A 344 20.39 8.44 -13.87
C ASN A 344 19.67 8.62 -12.52
N GLU A 345 18.37 8.92 -12.61
CA GLU A 345 17.50 9.10 -11.46
C GLU A 345 17.53 7.91 -10.49
N LYS A 346 17.74 6.68 -10.99
CA LYS A 346 17.86 5.47 -10.15
C LYS A 346 19.03 5.56 -9.18
N HIS A 347 20.18 6.08 -9.64
CA HIS A 347 21.37 6.23 -8.79
C HIS A 347 21.14 7.29 -7.72
N VAL A 348 20.47 8.39 -8.08
CA VAL A 348 20.08 9.44 -7.13
C VAL A 348 19.14 8.89 -6.07
N ARG A 349 18.09 8.15 -6.44
CA ARG A 349 17.16 7.53 -5.47
C ARG A 349 17.86 6.55 -4.54
N ALA A 350 18.79 5.74 -5.05
CA ALA A 350 19.60 4.84 -4.24
C ALA A 350 20.44 5.61 -3.22
N ALA A 351 21.16 6.64 -3.65
CA ALA A 351 21.96 7.46 -2.75
C ALA A 351 21.11 8.19 -1.70
N VAL A 352 19.92 8.68 -2.08
CA VAL A 352 18.96 9.31 -1.15
C VAL A 352 18.53 8.31 -0.08
N CYS A 353 18.13 7.11 -0.47
CA CYS A 353 17.74 6.04 0.44
C CYS A 353 18.88 5.65 1.40
N ALA A 354 20.10 5.47 0.88
CA ALA A 354 21.29 5.19 1.71
C ALA A 354 21.48 6.21 2.82
N ARG A 355 21.26 7.50 2.53
CA ARG A 355 21.40 8.59 3.52
C ARG A 355 20.22 8.70 4.47
N LEU A 356 19.01 8.41 4.00
CA LEU A 356 17.82 8.38 4.85
C LEU A 356 17.93 7.28 5.92
N HIS A 357 18.64 6.19 5.63
CA HIS A 357 18.86 5.11 6.59
C HIS A 357 19.56 5.58 7.89
N ASP A 358 20.45 6.59 7.81
CA ASP A 358 21.16 7.13 8.99
C ASP A 358 20.33 8.15 9.79
N ARG A 359 19.14 8.54 9.31
CA ARG A 359 18.26 9.49 10.00
C ARG A 359 17.29 8.75 10.93
N ALA A 360 16.70 9.46 11.89
CA ALA A 360 15.60 8.94 12.71
C ALA A 360 14.46 8.42 11.82
N SER A 361 13.74 7.40 12.28
CA SER A 361 12.65 6.79 11.49
C SER A 361 11.48 7.75 11.28
N ILE A 362 11.24 8.63 12.25
CA ILE A 362 10.30 9.76 12.15
C ILE A 362 11.09 11.03 12.46
N PRO A 363 11.54 11.75 11.42
CA PRO A 363 12.32 12.98 11.61
C PRO A 363 11.48 14.16 12.12
N HIS A 364 10.16 14.19 11.87
CA HIS A 364 9.28 15.28 12.29
C HIS A 364 8.09 14.79 13.13
N PRO A 365 8.32 14.33 14.37
CA PRO A 365 7.22 13.91 15.24
C PRO A 365 6.33 15.12 15.63
N PRO A 366 4.99 14.99 15.55
CA PRO A 366 4.05 16.02 16.01
C PRO A 366 3.96 16.02 17.55
N GLN A 367 3.29 17.03 18.11
CA GLN A 367 3.16 17.18 19.57
C GLN A 367 2.14 16.22 20.20
N ASN A 368 1.12 15.85 19.42
CA ASN A 368 -0.02 15.04 19.86
C ASN A 368 -0.08 13.73 19.07
N SER A 369 -0.45 12.63 19.72
CA SER A 369 -0.86 11.38 19.06
C SER A 369 -2.28 10.97 19.43
N ILE A 370 -2.91 10.23 18.52
CA ILE A 370 -4.20 9.58 18.70
C ILE A 370 -4.04 8.10 18.34
N SER A 371 -4.49 7.19 19.20
CA SER A 371 -4.46 5.76 18.91
C SER A 371 -5.51 5.36 17.86
N VAL A 372 -5.13 4.44 16.98
CA VAL A 372 -6.04 3.86 15.97
C VAL A 372 -7.23 3.16 16.64
N THR A 373 -7.02 2.54 17.80
CA THR A 373 -8.08 1.92 18.61
C THR A 373 -9.12 2.95 19.08
N ALA A 374 -8.69 4.15 19.47
CA ALA A 374 -9.61 5.25 19.80
C ALA A 374 -10.44 5.68 18.59
N PHE A 375 -9.86 5.71 17.38
CA PHE A 375 -10.60 5.97 16.15
C PHE A 375 -11.61 4.86 15.79
N GLN A 376 -11.24 3.59 15.98
CA GLN A 376 -12.15 2.46 15.74
C GLN A 376 -13.37 2.53 16.67
N ASN A 377 -13.16 2.88 17.94
CA ASN A 377 -14.21 3.01 18.95
C ASN A 377 -15.11 4.25 18.77
N LEU A 378 -14.72 5.21 17.91
CA LEU A 378 -15.59 6.33 17.53
C LEU A 378 -16.65 5.96 16.49
N SER A 379 -16.53 4.80 15.83
CA SER A 379 -17.54 4.37 14.87
C SER A 379 -18.87 4.12 15.59
N ASN A 380 -19.94 4.76 15.09
CA ASN A 380 -21.25 4.66 15.74
C ASN A 380 -21.77 3.20 15.64
N PRO A 381 -22.12 2.53 16.76
CA PRO A 381 -22.59 1.14 16.74
C PRO A 381 -23.84 0.93 15.89
N SER A 382 -24.66 1.97 15.68
CA SER A 382 -25.80 1.91 14.77
C SER A 382 -25.40 1.72 13.30
N VAL A 383 -24.30 2.33 12.86
CA VAL A 383 -23.78 2.18 11.49
C VAL A 383 -23.19 0.79 11.30
N LYS A 384 -22.44 0.30 12.30
CA LYS A 384 -21.93 -1.08 12.30
C LYS A 384 -23.09 -2.08 12.18
N ARG A 385 -24.10 -1.99 13.05
CA ARG A 385 -25.31 -2.84 12.99
C ARG A 385 -26.06 -2.73 11.66
N PHE A 386 -26.12 -1.54 11.06
CA PHE A 386 -26.75 -1.35 9.75
C PHE A 386 -25.99 -2.05 8.62
N LEU A 387 -24.66 -1.93 8.60
CA LEU A 387 -23.81 -2.61 7.61
C LEU A 387 -23.83 -4.14 7.79
N HIS A 388 -23.86 -4.63 9.03
CA HIS A 388 -24.05 -6.07 9.32
C HIS A 388 -25.34 -6.64 8.70
N ARG A 389 -26.43 -5.87 8.70
CA ARG A 389 -27.71 -6.33 8.13
C ARG A 389 -27.74 -6.29 6.60
N LEU A 390 -26.78 -5.61 5.97
CA LEU A 390 -26.76 -5.36 4.53
C LEU A 390 -25.35 -5.60 3.94
N PRO A 391 -24.84 -6.84 3.97
CA PRO A 391 -23.52 -7.17 3.39
C PRO A 391 -23.48 -6.94 1.87
N MET A 392 -24.61 -7.06 1.19
CA MET A 392 -24.76 -6.70 -0.22
C MET A 392 -24.51 -5.20 -0.47
N LEU A 393 -24.92 -4.33 0.45
CA LEU A 393 -24.71 -2.88 0.33
C LEU A 393 -23.22 -2.53 0.49
N LEU A 394 -22.52 -3.23 1.38
CA LEU A 394 -21.06 -3.10 1.51
C LEU A 394 -20.36 -3.46 0.19
N ARG A 395 -20.71 -4.59 -0.43
CA ARG A 395 -20.18 -4.98 -1.75
C ARG A 395 -20.54 -3.99 -2.85
N LEU A 396 -21.78 -3.49 -2.85
CA LEU A 396 -22.25 -2.47 -3.80
C LEU A 396 -21.49 -1.14 -3.67
N LEU A 397 -20.97 -0.83 -2.48
CA LEU A 397 -20.14 0.34 -2.23
C LEU A 397 -18.66 0.07 -2.58
N LEU A 398 -18.12 -1.08 -2.17
CA LEU A 398 -16.72 -1.45 -2.39
C LEU A 398 -16.40 -1.75 -3.86
N SER A 399 -17.32 -2.33 -4.62
CA SER A 399 -17.10 -2.68 -6.03
C SER A 399 -16.76 -1.45 -6.90
N PRO A 400 -17.59 -0.38 -6.93
CA PRO A 400 -17.23 0.82 -7.69
C PRO A 400 -16.03 1.54 -7.07
N LEU A 401 -15.89 1.54 -5.74
CA LEU A 401 -14.76 2.20 -5.08
C LEU A 401 -13.43 1.53 -5.46
N SER A 402 -13.35 0.20 -5.44
CA SER A 402 -12.17 -0.56 -5.83
C SER A 402 -11.86 -0.41 -7.33
N TYR A 403 -12.88 -0.44 -8.20
CA TYR A 403 -12.71 -0.27 -9.64
C TYR A 403 -12.20 1.13 -10.03
N PHE A 404 -12.72 2.18 -9.39
CA PHE A 404 -12.37 3.57 -9.71
C PHE A 404 -11.16 4.11 -8.93
N HIS A 405 -10.46 3.30 -8.13
CA HIS A 405 -9.25 3.74 -7.41
C HIS A 405 -8.06 2.82 -7.68
N PRO A 406 -7.55 2.76 -8.94
CA PRO A 406 -6.24 2.18 -9.19
C PRO A 406 -5.17 2.95 -8.42
N ILE A 407 -4.22 2.24 -7.82
CA ILE A 407 -3.10 2.81 -7.07
C ILE A 407 -1.87 2.78 -7.97
N GLN A 408 -1.26 3.94 -8.19
CA GLN A 408 -0.01 4.08 -8.93
C GLN A 408 1.05 4.66 -8.00
N ILE A 409 2.18 3.96 -7.90
CA ILE A 409 3.31 4.38 -7.08
C ILE A 409 4.49 4.61 -8.02
N THR A 410 5.07 5.80 -7.99
CA THR A 410 6.13 6.21 -8.92
C THR A 410 7.36 5.32 -8.76
N SER A 411 7.84 5.17 -7.53
CA SER A 411 8.82 4.15 -7.17
C SER A 411 8.80 3.85 -5.68
N ILE A 412 9.21 2.64 -5.32
CA ILE A 412 9.49 2.24 -3.93
C ILE A 412 10.97 1.90 -3.84
N THR A 413 11.72 2.60 -2.99
CA THR A 413 13.13 2.37 -2.75
C THR A 413 13.34 1.94 -1.30
N VAL A 414 13.67 0.67 -1.06
CA VAL A 414 13.87 0.07 0.26
C VAL A 414 15.36 -0.10 0.56
N GLY A 415 15.87 0.53 1.61
CA GLY A 415 17.26 0.42 2.06
C GLY A 415 17.41 -0.49 3.29
N SER A 416 18.45 -1.31 3.32
CA SER A 416 18.82 -2.16 4.46
C SER A 416 20.32 -2.15 4.71
N SER A 417 20.70 -2.26 5.98
CA SER A 417 22.09 -2.30 6.43
C SER A 417 22.68 -3.70 6.26
N GLY A 418 23.86 -3.80 5.64
CA GLY A 418 24.60 -5.06 5.58
C GLY A 418 25.05 -5.57 6.95
N LYS A 419 25.16 -4.69 7.96
CA LYS A 419 25.51 -5.08 9.34
C LYS A 419 24.43 -5.95 9.97
N TRP A 420 23.15 -5.65 9.72
CA TRP A 420 22.04 -6.47 10.21
C TRP A 420 22.05 -7.86 9.55
N ILE A 421 22.25 -7.93 8.23
CA ILE A 421 22.40 -9.22 7.51
C ILE A 421 23.57 -10.03 8.08
N GLN A 422 24.68 -9.37 8.40
CA GLN A 422 25.83 -10.01 9.06
C GLN A 422 25.44 -10.59 10.42
N HIS A 423 24.73 -9.83 11.27
CA HIS A 423 24.26 -10.30 12.57
C HIS A 423 23.36 -11.54 12.44
N LEU A 424 22.42 -11.53 11.49
CA LEU A 424 21.56 -12.70 11.19
C LEU A 424 22.36 -13.92 10.73
N LEU A 425 23.35 -13.73 9.85
CA LEU A 425 24.20 -14.82 9.38
C LEU A 425 25.06 -15.38 10.50
N GLN A 426 25.56 -14.55 11.41
CA GLN A 426 26.30 -14.99 12.59
C GLN A 426 25.40 -15.80 13.54
N GLY A 427 24.18 -15.32 13.83
CA GLY A 427 23.26 -16.01 14.73
C GLY A 427 22.67 -17.32 14.19
N HIS A 428 22.41 -17.41 12.87
CA HIS A 428 21.73 -18.57 12.29
C HIS A 428 22.64 -19.52 11.51
N VAL A 429 23.60 -19.00 10.74
CA VAL A 429 24.43 -19.79 9.83
C VAL A 429 25.75 -20.15 10.51
N PHE A 430 26.55 -19.17 10.92
CA PHE A 430 27.92 -19.41 11.36
C PHE A 430 28.03 -19.87 12.83
N LYS A 431 27.13 -19.41 13.73
CA LYS A 431 27.04 -19.83 15.14
C LYS A 431 28.41 -20.03 15.80
N HIS A 432 28.71 -21.26 16.25
CA HIS A 432 30.00 -21.65 16.83
C HIS A 432 30.94 -22.31 15.81
N TYR A 433 30.45 -22.67 14.62
CA TYR A 433 31.21 -23.40 13.60
C TYR A 433 32.42 -22.60 13.07
N SER A 434 32.34 -21.26 13.11
CA SER A 434 33.48 -20.41 12.76
C SER A 434 34.63 -20.44 13.76
N ALA A 435 34.39 -20.91 15.00
CA ALA A 435 35.44 -21.15 15.98
C ALA A 435 36.12 -22.52 15.80
N THR A 436 35.38 -23.51 15.30
CA THR A 436 35.82 -24.90 15.16
C THR A 436 36.71 -25.12 13.92
N SER A 437 36.41 -24.46 12.79
CA SER A 437 37.16 -24.67 11.55
C SER A 437 37.70 -23.38 10.91
N ALA A 438 38.98 -23.42 10.52
CA ALA A 438 39.66 -22.28 9.89
C ALA A 438 39.08 -21.91 8.52
N ASP A 439 38.51 -22.88 7.80
CA ASP A 439 37.89 -22.65 6.48
C ASP A 439 36.54 -21.96 6.57
N ILE A 440 35.70 -22.29 7.57
CA ILE A 440 34.46 -21.57 7.84
C ILE A 440 34.78 -20.14 8.28
N ARG A 441 35.81 -19.94 9.12
CA ARG A 441 36.26 -18.60 9.52
C ARG A 441 36.71 -17.73 8.34
N ARG A 442 37.41 -18.31 7.35
CA ARG A 442 37.81 -17.61 6.12
C ARG A 442 36.60 -17.21 5.27
N LEU A 443 35.62 -18.11 5.15
CA LEU A 443 34.37 -17.85 4.42
C LEU A 443 33.54 -16.77 5.13
N GLU A 444 33.41 -16.84 6.45
CA GLU A 444 32.74 -15.83 7.27
C GLU A 444 33.41 -14.46 7.07
N THR A 445 34.75 -14.39 7.12
CA THR A 445 35.49 -13.14 6.92
C THR A 445 35.21 -12.54 5.53
N ARG A 446 35.13 -13.37 4.48
CA ARG A 446 34.81 -12.92 3.12
C ARG A 446 33.38 -12.39 3.00
N VAL A 447 32.41 -13.10 3.59
CA VAL A 447 31.00 -12.69 3.65
C VAL A 447 30.85 -11.37 4.44
N ASN A 448 31.47 -11.28 5.61
CA ASN A 448 31.45 -10.08 6.45
C ASN A 448 32.12 -8.88 5.78
N THR A 449 33.20 -9.09 5.02
CA THR A 449 33.86 -8.00 4.27
C THR A 449 32.94 -7.43 3.19
N TYR A 450 32.14 -8.28 2.54
CA TYR A 450 31.16 -7.83 1.55
C TYR A 450 29.98 -7.06 2.18
N LEU A 451 29.50 -7.52 3.34
CA LEU A 451 28.31 -6.97 4.01
C LEU A 451 28.59 -5.75 4.90
N SER A 452 29.63 -5.79 5.75
CA SER A 452 29.85 -4.85 6.87
C SER A 452 29.95 -3.37 6.50
N LYS A 453 30.31 -3.04 5.25
CA LYS A 453 30.48 -1.67 4.78
C LYS A 453 29.37 -1.20 3.83
N ALA A 454 28.42 -2.07 3.47
CA ALA A 454 27.49 -1.80 2.38
C ALA A 454 26.05 -1.60 2.86
N LYS A 455 25.35 -0.67 2.21
CA LYS A 455 23.89 -0.55 2.27
C LYS A 455 23.29 -1.12 1.00
N PHE A 456 22.37 -2.06 1.15
CA PHE A 456 21.66 -2.68 0.04
C PHE A 456 20.34 -1.98 -0.16
N ILE A 457 20.05 -1.59 -1.39
CA ILE A 457 18.87 -0.82 -1.74
C ILE A 457 18.11 -1.54 -2.84
N LEU A 458 16.88 -1.94 -2.55
CA LEU A 458 15.93 -2.50 -3.49
C LEU A 458 15.07 -1.37 -4.07
N GLN A 459 15.02 -1.25 -5.39
CA GLN A 459 14.22 -0.28 -6.12
C GLN A 459 13.17 -1.00 -6.95
N LEU A 460 11.90 -0.66 -6.72
CA LEU A 460 10.76 -1.09 -7.50
C LEU A 460 10.23 0.12 -8.25
N ASN A 461 10.36 0.15 -9.57
CA ASN A 461 9.98 1.29 -10.39
C ASN A 461 8.60 1.06 -11.02
N GLN A 462 7.79 2.14 -11.06
CA GLN A 462 6.45 2.17 -11.65
C GLN A 462 5.58 1.00 -11.18
N LEU A 463 5.13 1.11 -9.93
CA LEU A 463 4.19 0.16 -9.36
C LEU A 463 2.76 0.54 -9.76
N ALA A 464 2.02 -0.42 -10.29
CA ALA A 464 0.58 -0.29 -10.51
C ALA A 464 -0.15 -1.41 -9.78
N SER A 465 -1.11 -1.05 -8.94
CA SER A 465 -1.95 -1.96 -8.19
C SER A 465 -3.42 -1.74 -8.51
N ILE A 466 -4.14 -2.83 -8.73
CA ILE A 466 -5.59 -2.85 -8.94
C ILE A 466 -6.16 -3.90 -8.01
N ALA A 467 -7.15 -3.53 -7.21
CA ALA A 467 -7.95 -4.45 -6.43
C ALA A 467 -9.38 -4.42 -6.96
N HIS A 468 -10.00 -5.58 -7.07
CA HIS A 468 -11.38 -5.71 -7.53
C HIS A 468 -12.17 -6.50 -6.50
N VAL A 469 -13.17 -5.83 -5.91
CA VAL A 469 -14.17 -6.49 -5.06
C VAL A 469 -15.39 -6.82 -5.93
N PRO A 470 -15.68 -8.10 -6.20
CA PRO A 470 -16.82 -8.47 -7.01
C PRO A 470 -18.13 -8.24 -6.26
N PHE A 471 -19.18 -7.95 -7.03
CA PHE A 471 -20.54 -7.84 -6.48
C PHE A 471 -21.16 -9.20 -6.18
N PHE A 472 -20.95 -10.19 -7.06
CA PHE A 472 -21.47 -11.55 -6.89
C PHE A 472 -20.58 -12.37 -5.96
N THR A 473 -21.19 -13.24 -5.14
CA THR A 473 -20.48 -14.13 -4.20
C THR A 473 -19.76 -15.30 -4.86
N SER A 474 -20.02 -15.54 -6.15
CA SER A 474 -19.39 -16.62 -6.90
C SER A 474 -17.95 -16.30 -7.34
N PHE A 475 -17.51 -15.06 -7.16
CA PHE A 475 -16.17 -14.62 -7.53
C PHE A 475 -15.41 -14.18 -6.29
N ASP A 476 -14.11 -14.46 -6.29
CA ASP A 476 -13.20 -14.04 -5.23
C ASP A 476 -12.66 -12.63 -5.48
N ILE A 477 -12.09 -12.05 -4.43
CA ILE A 477 -11.46 -10.74 -4.49
C ILE A 477 -10.08 -10.92 -5.11
N GLU A 478 -9.83 -10.25 -6.22
CA GLU A 478 -8.54 -10.26 -6.88
C GLU A 478 -7.81 -8.94 -6.64
N ALA A 479 -6.59 -9.02 -6.12
CA ALA A 479 -5.64 -7.91 -6.07
C ALA A 479 -4.43 -8.25 -6.95
N ARG A 480 -4.10 -7.36 -7.88
CA ARG A 480 -2.96 -7.52 -8.80
C ARG A 480 -2.02 -6.34 -8.64
N LEU A 481 -0.76 -6.67 -8.40
CA LEU A 481 0.36 -5.75 -8.32
C LEU A 481 1.28 -6.01 -9.51
N SER A 482 1.66 -4.96 -10.23
CA SER A 482 2.64 -5.03 -11.31
C SER A 482 3.74 -4.02 -11.09
N VAL A 483 4.97 -4.45 -11.33
CA VAL A 483 6.21 -3.68 -11.16
C VAL A 483 6.94 -3.69 -12.49
N ALA A 484 7.19 -2.50 -13.03
CA ALA A 484 7.75 -2.38 -14.36
C ALA A 484 9.24 -2.68 -14.43
N ASP A 485 9.99 -2.54 -13.35
CA ASP A 485 11.45 -2.74 -13.28
C ASP A 485 11.92 -2.87 -11.83
N VAL A 486 12.79 -3.83 -11.54
CA VAL A 486 13.31 -4.11 -10.19
C VAL A 486 14.83 -4.09 -10.21
N ASN A 487 15.43 -3.17 -9.44
CA ASN A 487 16.89 -3.03 -9.35
C ASN A 487 17.33 -3.16 -7.91
N ILE A 488 18.43 -3.87 -7.65
CA ILE A 488 19.10 -3.89 -6.36
C ILE A 488 20.44 -3.21 -6.54
N SER A 489 20.67 -2.17 -5.75
CA SER A 489 21.88 -1.36 -5.72
C SER A 489 22.61 -1.59 -4.41
N ARG A 490 23.93 -1.69 -4.47
CA ARG A 490 24.82 -1.70 -3.31
C ARG A 490 25.54 -0.37 -3.27
N THR A 491 25.47 0.30 -2.12
CA THR A 491 26.09 1.60 -1.89
C THR A 491 27.08 1.51 -0.73
N LEU A 492 28.24 2.13 -0.89
CA LEU A 492 29.25 2.24 0.16
C LEU A 492 29.14 3.66 0.74
N PRO A 493 28.97 3.84 2.06
CA PRO A 493 28.78 5.17 2.64
C PRO A 493 29.98 6.13 2.44
N LEU A 494 31.19 5.58 2.30
CA LEU A 494 32.43 6.35 2.10
C LEU A 494 32.82 6.57 0.63
N GLU A 495 32.35 5.71 -0.27
CA GLU A 495 32.65 5.77 -1.70
C GLU A 495 31.31 5.92 -2.42
N THR A 496 31.04 7.08 -3.01
CA THR A 496 29.81 7.39 -3.78
C THR A 496 29.60 6.49 -5.01
N SER A 497 30.39 5.42 -5.14
CA SER A 497 30.18 4.32 -6.07
C SER A 497 28.92 3.53 -5.71
N ILE A 498 28.00 3.45 -6.68
CA ILE A 498 26.83 2.58 -6.64
C ILE A 498 27.11 1.42 -7.60
N SER A 499 27.15 0.19 -7.09
CA SER A 499 27.12 -0.99 -7.95
C SER A 499 25.70 -1.54 -8.00
N GLN A 500 25.27 -2.03 -9.16
CA GLN A 500 23.93 -2.62 -9.34
C GLN A 500 24.05 -4.14 -9.42
N PRO A 501 24.06 -4.85 -8.27
CA PRO A 501 24.24 -6.29 -8.26
C PRO A 501 23.12 -7.08 -8.93
N ILE A 502 21.89 -6.58 -8.98
CA ILE A 502 20.75 -7.27 -9.62
C ILE A 502 19.91 -6.27 -10.39
N GLN A 503 19.59 -6.59 -11.64
CA GLN A 503 18.59 -5.88 -12.43
C GLN A 503 17.63 -6.90 -13.04
N LEU A 504 16.35 -6.76 -12.77
CA LEU A 504 15.27 -7.57 -13.34
C LEU A 504 14.36 -6.68 -14.16
N ARG A 505 13.86 -7.22 -15.28
CA ARG A 505 12.95 -6.48 -16.16
C ARG A 505 11.63 -6.10 -15.48
N GLY A 506 11.19 -6.77 -14.42
CA GLY A 506 9.96 -6.44 -13.70
C GLY A 506 9.48 -7.57 -12.81
N ALA A 507 8.36 -7.36 -12.13
CA ALA A 507 7.72 -8.39 -11.30
C ALA A 507 6.21 -8.17 -11.23
N ASP A 508 5.45 -9.24 -11.09
CA ASP A 508 4.01 -9.19 -10.84
C ASP A 508 3.69 -10.02 -9.60
N ALA A 509 2.74 -9.56 -8.81
CA ALA A 509 2.15 -10.35 -7.74
C ALA A 509 0.62 -10.32 -7.85
N SER A 510 -0.03 -11.43 -7.50
CA SER A 510 -1.49 -11.48 -7.37
C SER A 510 -1.87 -12.15 -6.07
N VAL A 511 -2.91 -11.63 -5.43
CA VAL A 511 -3.53 -12.23 -4.25
C VAL A 511 -5.00 -12.45 -4.57
N VAL A 512 -5.48 -13.67 -4.35
CA VAL A 512 -6.89 -14.04 -4.51
C VAL A 512 -7.42 -14.40 -3.13
N ILE A 513 -8.38 -13.60 -2.65
CA ILE A 513 -8.97 -13.72 -1.32
C ILE A 513 -10.42 -14.17 -1.46
N PRO A 514 -10.83 -15.28 -0.83
CA PRO A 514 -12.21 -15.71 -0.83
C PRO A 514 -13.15 -14.63 -0.30
N ILE A 515 -14.26 -14.38 -0.99
CA ILE A 515 -15.15 -13.26 -0.68
C ILE A 515 -15.78 -13.32 0.72
N PHE A 516 -15.95 -14.54 1.27
CA PHE A 516 -16.51 -14.75 2.59
C PHE A 516 -15.59 -14.28 3.73
N LEU A 517 -14.30 -14.02 3.45
CA LEU A 517 -13.38 -13.39 4.41
C LEU A 517 -13.62 -11.87 4.56
N LEU A 518 -14.50 -11.27 3.76
CA LEU A 518 -14.92 -9.90 4.01
C LEU A 518 -15.71 -9.82 5.33
N PRO A 519 -15.56 -8.72 6.09
CA PRO A 519 -16.39 -8.48 7.26
C PRO A 519 -17.88 -8.62 6.91
N HIS A 520 -18.68 -9.23 7.80
CA HIS A 520 -20.14 -9.35 7.66
C HIS A 520 -20.61 -10.38 6.62
N HIS A 521 -19.71 -11.25 6.15
CA HIS A 521 -20.01 -12.29 5.16
C HIS A 521 -20.01 -13.70 5.78
N GLU A 522 -20.28 -13.81 7.07
CA GLU A 522 -20.17 -15.07 7.82
C GLU A 522 -21.19 -16.13 7.35
N HIS A 523 -22.33 -15.68 6.81
CA HIS A 523 -23.34 -16.53 6.17
C HIS A 523 -22.84 -17.27 4.91
N LEU A 524 -21.68 -16.89 4.37
CA LEU A 524 -21.04 -17.54 3.22
C LEU A 524 -19.93 -18.51 3.64
N PHE A 525 -19.69 -18.69 4.95
CA PHE A 525 -18.68 -19.65 5.39
C PHE A 525 -19.05 -21.07 4.96
N PRO A 526 -18.04 -21.87 4.56
CA PRO A 526 -18.26 -23.30 4.34
C PRO A 526 -18.74 -23.94 5.64
N ALA A 527 -19.60 -24.95 5.51
CA ALA A 527 -20.11 -25.71 6.64
C ALA A 527 -18.95 -26.39 7.40
N ILE A 528 -19.15 -26.61 8.70
CA ILE A 528 -18.18 -27.34 9.52
C ILE A 528 -18.03 -28.76 8.95
N PRO A 529 -16.81 -29.21 8.62
CA PRO A 529 -16.60 -30.51 8.02
C PRO A 529 -17.09 -31.62 8.93
N LYS A 530 -17.88 -32.56 8.38
CA LYS A 530 -18.42 -33.70 9.14
C LYS A 530 -17.39 -34.82 9.25
N LYS A 531 -17.50 -35.65 10.28
CA LYS A 531 -16.64 -36.84 10.46
C LYS A 531 -16.74 -37.83 9.28
N GLU A 532 -17.88 -37.87 8.61
CA GLU A 532 -18.12 -38.69 7.41
C GLU A 532 -17.30 -38.17 6.21
N GLU A 533 -17.34 -36.86 5.94
CA GLU A 533 -16.56 -36.22 4.86
C GLU A 533 -15.04 -36.36 5.08
N ILE A 534 -14.58 -36.29 6.33
CA ILE A 534 -13.18 -36.57 6.69
C ILE A 534 -12.83 -38.05 6.45
N GLY A 535 -13.81 -38.95 6.60
CA GLY A 535 -13.66 -40.39 6.31
C GLY A 535 -13.58 -40.68 4.82
N GLU A 536 -14.41 -40.03 4.01
CA GLU A 536 -14.41 -40.14 2.55
C GLU A 536 -13.11 -39.60 1.95
N LYS A 537 -12.65 -38.43 2.39
CA LYS A 537 -11.36 -37.86 1.94
C LYS A 537 -10.14 -38.68 2.37
N LYS A 538 -10.23 -39.42 3.49
CA LYS A 538 -9.20 -40.42 3.85
C LYS A 538 -9.15 -41.57 2.85
N GLN A 539 -10.31 -42.07 2.43
CA GLN A 539 -10.37 -43.13 1.41
C GLN A 539 -9.83 -42.61 0.07
N GLU A 540 -10.13 -41.36 -0.30
CA GLU A 540 -9.57 -40.73 -1.50
C GLU A 540 -8.04 -40.60 -1.46
N VAL A 541 -7.44 -40.35 -0.29
CA VAL A 541 -5.98 -40.37 -0.11
C VAL A 541 -5.41 -41.78 -0.31
N ASP A 542 -6.09 -42.80 0.20
CA ASP A 542 -5.66 -44.20 0.08
C ASP A 542 -5.82 -44.73 -1.36
N GLU A 543 -6.73 -44.16 -2.14
CA GLU A 543 -7.04 -44.50 -3.54
C GLU A 543 -6.29 -43.62 -4.58
N ALA A 544 -5.61 -42.55 -4.16
CA ALA A 544 -4.95 -41.62 -5.07
C ALA A 544 -3.72 -42.25 -5.77
N ASP A 545 -3.71 -42.19 -7.11
CA ASP A 545 -2.65 -42.76 -7.94
C ASP A 545 -1.54 -41.74 -8.23
N GLY A 546 -0.43 -41.84 -7.49
CA GLY A 546 0.83 -41.13 -7.78
C GLY A 546 1.24 -40.12 -6.71
N THR A 547 2.53 -39.76 -6.71
CA THR A 547 3.14 -38.98 -5.62
C THR A 547 2.65 -37.55 -5.51
N LEU A 548 2.13 -36.95 -6.58
CA LEU A 548 1.62 -35.56 -6.54
C LEU A 548 0.18 -35.52 -6.05
N GLU A 549 -0.68 -36.38 -6.59
CA GLU A 549 -2.09 -36.48 -6.21
C GLU A 549 -2.23 -36.89 -4.74
N THR A 550 -1.42 -37.84 -4.27
CA THR A 550 -1.36 -38.19 -2.84
C THR A 550 -0.96 -37.02 -1.96
N ILE A 551 0.04 -36.22 -2.34
CA ILE A 551 0.45 -35.04 -1.56
C ILE A 551 -0.68 -34.01 -1.49
N THR A 552 -1.32 -33.72 -2.63
CA THR A 552 -2.45 -32.78 -2.69
C THR A 552 -3.64 -33.27 -1.86
N ALA A 553 -3.99 -34.56 -1.96
CA ALA A 553 -5.09 -35.14 -1.20
C ALA A 553 -4.80 -35.17 0.32
N ILE A 554 -3.55 -35.44 0.72
CA ILE A 554 -3.11 -35.35 2.14
C ILE A 554 -3.25 -33.92 2.65
N ASP A 555 -2.81 -32.94 1.87
CA ASP A 555 -2.89 -31.52 2.24
C ASP A 555 -4.37 -31.10 2.40
N GLU A 556 -5.25 -31.46 1.46
CA GLU A 556 -6.69 -31.19 1.53
C GLU A 556 -7.34 -31.84 2.76
N LEU A 557 -6.96 -33.07 3.09
CA LEU A 557 -7.45 -33.78 4.26
C LEU A 557 -7.01 -33.08 5.56
N ASP A 558 -5.77 -32.59 5.59
CA ASP A 558 -5.25 -31.82 6.72
C ASP A 558 -5.96 -30.47 6.87
N ASP A 559 -6.30 -29.81 5.77
CA ASP A 559 -7.09 -28.57 5.75
C ASP A 559 -8.50 -28.79 6.28
N LEU A 560 -9.16 -29.87 5.86
CA LEU A 560 -10.49 -30.25 6.35
C LEU A 560 -10.47 -30.58 7.85
N ARG A 561 -9.42 -31.24 8.34
CA ARG A 561 -9.28 -31.52 9.78
C ARG A 561 -9.10 -30.25 10.61
N LYS A 562 -8.38 -29.26 10.08
CA LYS A 562 -8.03 -28.02 10.77
C LYS A 562 -9.02 -26.89 10.54
N ASP A 563 -10.06 -27.12 9.72
CA ASP A 563 -11.07 -26.14 9.34
C ASP A 563 -10.43 -24.85 8.77
N VAL A 564 -9.61 -25.03 7.75
CA VAL A 564 -8.79 -23.98 7.14
C VAL A 564 -9.30 -23.64 5.75
N THR A 565 -9.28 -22.35 5.41
CA THR A 565 -9.45 -21.85 4.04
C THR A 565 -8.13 -21.33 3.48
N LYS A 566 -8.04 -21.18 2.16
CA LYS A 566 -6.79 -20.85 1.45
C LYS A 566 -6.92 -19.51 0.72
N ILE A 567 -5.95 -18.63 0.96
CA ILE A 567 -5.72 -17.43 0.15
C ILE A 567 -4.62 -17.76 -0.85
N GLN A 568 -4.88 -17.59 -2.15
CA GLN A 568 -3.87 -17.86 -3.17
C GLN A 568 -2.98 -16.64 -3.37
N ILE A 569 -1.66 -16.83 -3.32
CA ILE A 569 -0.67 -15.81 -3.59
C ILE A 569 0.25 -16.30 -4.70
N SER A 570 0.36 -15.50 -5.75
CA SER A 570 1.35 -15.71 -6.80
C SER A 570 2.30 -14.53 -6.88
N ALA A 571 3.59 -14.81 -7.06
CA ALA A 571 4.62 -13.81 -7.28
C ALA A 571 5.53 -14.28 -8.42
N ARG A 572 5.69 -13.45 -9.45
CA ARG A 572 6.42 -13.75 -10.69
C ARG A 572 7.42 -12.65 -10.96
N ALA A 573 8.67 -13.02 -11.20
CA ALA A 573 9.70 -12.13 -11.72
C ALA A 573 9.77 -12.27 -13.25
N ARG A 574 9.91 -11.14 -13.95
CA ARG A 574 10.02 -11.09 -15.42
C ARG A 574 11.49 -11.03 -15.81
N LEU A 575 11.90 -11.92 -16.71
CA LEU A 575 13.25 -11.98 -17.28
C LEU A 575 13.39 -11.02 -18.50
N PRO A 576 14.62 -10.60 -18.87
CA PRO A 576 15.93 -11.05 -18.40
C PRO A 576 16.34 -10.51 -17.03
N ALA A 577 17.28 -11.21 -16.39
CA ALA A 577 17.93 -10.80 -15.15
C ALA A 577 19.44 -10.66 -15.35
N VAL A 578 20.02 -9.53 -14.92
CA VAL A 578 21.46 -9.28 -14.95
C VAL A 578 21.99 -9.33 -13.51
N LEU A 579 23.06 -10.09 -13.30
CA LEU A 579 23.68 -10.31 -11.99
C LEU A 579 25.16 -9.94 -12.03
N ASP A 580 25.61 -9.10 -11.11
CA ASP A 580 27.03 -8.72 -11.01
C ASP A 580 27.90 -9.86 -10.47
N GLN A 581 29.15 -9.95 -10.95
CA GLN A 581 30.09 -11.01 -10.55
C GLN A 581 30.38 -11.00 -9.04
N GLN A 582 30.41 -9.83 -8.40
CA GLN A 582 30.63 -9.73 -6.96
C GLN A 582 29.51 -10.40 -6.14
N LEU A 583 28.26 -10.28 -6.61
CA LEU A 583 27.13 -10.95 -5.99
C LEU A 583 27.21 -12.46 -6.21
N LEU A 584 27.56 -12.91 -7.41
CA LEU A 584 27.72 -14.34 -7.71
C LEU A 584 28.81 -14.98 -6.84
N ASP A 585 29.92 -14.27 -6.64
CA ASP A 585 31.02 -14.68 -5.76
C ASP A 585 30.60 -14.71 -4.28
N PHE A 586 29.69 -13.84 -3.86
CA PHE A 586 29.09 -13.85 -2.53
C PHE A 586 28.14 -15.05 -2.35
N ILE A 587 27.22 -15.28 -3.29
CA ILE A 587 26.29 -16.40 -3.26
C ILE A 587 27.06 -17.73 -3.24
N ALA A 588 28.09 -17.87 -4.07
CA ALA A 588 28.94 -19.06 -4.10
C ALA A 588 29.63 -19.30 -2.75
N ALA A 589 30.14 -18.25 -2.10
CA ALA A 589 30.76 -18.35 -0.78
C ALA A 589 29.75 -18.76 0.30
N LEU A 590 28.53 -18.22 0.26
CA LEU A 590 27.47 -18.55 1.21
C LEU A 590 27.01 -20.00 1.05
N VAL A 591 26.73 -20.45 -0.18
CA VAL A 591 26.34 -21.84 -0.46
C VAL A 591 27.43 -22.82 -0.02
N LYS A 592 28.70 -22.48 -0.27
CA LYS A 592 29.85 -23.26 0.19
C LYS A 592 29.85 -23.35 1.72
N ALA A 593 29.71 -22.23 2.42
CA ALA A 593 29.67 -22.21 3.89
C ALA A 593 28.53 -23.05 4.45
N THR A 594 27.29 -22.87 3.97
CA THR A 594 26.13 -23.63 4.43
C THR A 594 26.32 -25.13 4.24
N LYS A 595 26.92 -25.55 3.14
CA LYS A 595 27.16 -26.97 2.88
C LYS A 595 28.30 -27.56 3.69
N PHE A 596 29.37 -26.80 3.96
CA PHE A 596 30.39 -27.24 4.91
C PHE A 596 29.80 -27.46 6.31
N ILE A 597 28.93 -26.55 6.76
CA ILE A 597 28.21 -26.69 8.03
C ILE A 597 27.27 -27.91 8.02
N GLU A 598 26.57 -28.17 6.91
CA GLU A 598 25.70 -29.35 6.79
C GLU A 598 26.51 -30.67 6.87
N ILE A 599 27.70 -30.71 6.27
CA ILE A 599 28.62 -31.86 6.36
C ILE A 599 29.17 -32.01 7.77
N GLU A 600 29.62 -30.94 8.41
CA GLU A 600 30.12 -30.97 9.78
C GLU A 600 29.04 -31.44 10.77
N LYS A 601 27.80 -30.95 10.60
CA LYS A 601 26.64 -31.43 11.36
C LYS A 601 26.34 -32.91 11.09
N SER A 602 26.50 -33.38 9.86
CA SER A 602 26.33 -34.81 9.55
C SER A 602 27.42 -35.71 10.13
N LEU A 603 28.63 -35.16 10.35
CA LEU A 603 29.76 -35.87 10.98
C LEU A 603 29.66 -35.86 12.51
N GLU A 604 29.08 -34.80 13.09
CA GLU A 604 28.85 -34.65 14.54
C GLU A 604 27.65 -35.48 15.02
N ASN A 605 26.67 -35.73 14.15
CA ASN A 605 25.50 -36.57 14.43
C ASN A 605 25.76 -38.10 14.27
N ASP A 606 27.01 -38.53 14.15
CA ASP A 606 27.40 -39.94 14.35
C ASP A 606 27.97 -40.12 15.78
N PRO A 607 27.14 -40.47 16.78
CA PRO A 607 27.60 -41.20 17.94
C PRO A 607 27.17 -42.66 17.81
N ALA A 608 28.16 -43.55 17.86
CA ALA A 608 27.94 -44.83 18.52
C ALA A 608 27.48 -44.54 19.96
N ASP A 609 26.35 -45.15 20.34
CA ASP A 609 25.71 -45.21 21.65
C ASP A 609 25.22 -43.89 22.29
N VAL A 610 23.88 -43.74 22.37
CA VAL A 610 23.09 -43.78 23.61
C VAL A 610 21.61 -43.48 23.26
N ASP A 611 20.77 -44.51 23.42
CA ASP A 611 19.32 -44.39 23.58
C ASP A 611 19.03 -43.63 24.88
N VAL A 612 18.41 -42.45 24.80
CA VAL A 612 17.58 -41.90 25.90
C VAL A 612 16.44 -41.09 25.30
N ASP A 613 15.22 -41.63 25.42
CA ASP A 613 13.96 -40.91 25.39
C ASP A 613 14.00 -39.68 26.31
N SER A 614 13.64 -38.51 25.78
CA SER A 614 13.08 -37.44 26.60
C SER A 614 12.07 -36.65 25.77
N ASP A 615 10.80 -36.93 26.05
CA ASP A 615 9.72 -35.95 26.04
C ASP A 615 10.21 -34.66 26.71
N ASP A 616 10.00 -33.53 26.03
CA ASP A 616 9.59 -32.30 26.68
C ASP A 616 8.96 -31.37 25.64
N SER A 617 7.63 -31.34 25.70
CA SER A 617 6.80 -30.25 25.21
C SER A 617 7.03 -29.00 26.08
N GLU A 618 7.42 -27.88 25.48
CA GLU A 618 6.87 -26.56 25.85
C GLU A 618 7.25 -25.44 24.85
N MET A 619 6.21 -25.02 24.11
CA MET A 619 5.78 -23.66 23.81
C MET A 619 6.81 -22.52 23.74
N SER A 620 7.09 -22.04 22.51
CA SER A 620 7.36 -20.62 22.25
C SER A 620 6.86 -20.20 20.86
N THR A 621 5.89 -19.30 20.86
CA THR A 621 5.01 -18.87 19.76
C THR A 621 5.54 -17.66 18.98
N SER A 622 6.86 -17.52 18.81
CA SER A 622 7.47 -16.34 18.15
C SER A 622 8.30 -16.66 16.88
N SER A 623 8.31 -17.90 16.38
CA SER A 623 9.19 -18.29 15.25
C SER A 623 8.49 -18.52 13.89
N ARG A 624 7.19 -18.23 13.76
CA ARG A 624 6.39 -18.68 12.60
C ARG A 624 6.66 -17.94 11.28
N ARG A 625 7.26 -16.74 11.30
CA ARG A 625 7.54 -15.94 10.08
C ARG A 625 8.95 -16.13 9.49
N VAL A 626 9.92 -16.60 10.28
CA VAL A 626 11.29 -16.94 9.81
C VAL A 626 11.39 -18.38 9.27
N ALA A 627 10.33 -19.19 9.48
CA ALA A 627 10.19 -20.51 8.87
C ALA A 627 10.20 -20.46 7.34
N GLY A 628 9.63 -19.42 6.71
CA GLY A 628 9.57 -19.29 5.25
C GLY A 628 10.95 -19.21 4.57
N LEU A 629 11.93 -18.51 5.16
CA LEU A 629 13.30 -18.45 4.62
C LEU A 629 14.05 -19.77 4.85
N LYS A 630 13.83 -20.39 6.01
CA LYS A 630 14.42 -21.69 6.37
C LYS A 630 13.86 -22.82 5.50
N ASP A 631 12.56 -22.80 5.21
CA ASP A 631 11.86 -23.80 4.40
C ASP A 631 12.10 -23.58 2.90
N THR A 632 12.20 -22.32 2.43
CA THR A 632 12.66 -22.04 1.06
C THR A 632 14.13 -22.41 0.86
N MET A 633 15.02 -22.15 1.83
CA MET A 633 16.41 -22.62 1.79
C MET A 633 16.53 -24.15 1.90
N LYS A 634 15.66 -24.80 2.69
CA LYS A 634 15.61 -26.26 2.84
C LYS A 634 15.02 -26.93 1.61
N ALA A 635 14.03 -26.31 0.96
CA ALA A 635 13.48 -26.74 -0.32
C ALA A 635 14.49 -26.57 -1.45
N PHE A 636 15.15 -25.41 -1.55
CA PHE A 636 16.23 -25.17 -2.51
C PHE A 636 17.41 -26.11 -2.27
N GLY A 637 17.75 -26.38 -1.00
CA GLY A 637 18.75 -27.36 -0.59
C GLY A 637 18.37 -28.80 -0.96
N LYS A 638 17.08 -29.17 -0.86
CA LYS A 638 16.54 -30.48 -1.27
C LYS A 638 16.50 -30.67 -2.78
N THR A 639 16.08 -29.68 -3.56
CA THR A 639 16.01 -29.75 -5.03
C THR A 639 17.40 -29.84 -5.66
N VAL A 640 18.41 -29.30 -4.98
CA VAL A 640 19.83 -29.43 -5.37
C VAL A 640 20.44 -30.76 -4.89
N ASN A 641 19.83 -31.45 -3.92
CA ASN A 641 20.42 -32.60 -3.22
C ASN A 641 20.44 -33.90 -4.04
N THR A 642 19.41 -34.17 -4.84
CA THR A 642 19.19 -35.48 -5.47
C THR A 642 20.16 -35.81 -6.61
N GLY A 643 20.82 -34.81 -7.20
CA GLY A 643 21.86 -34.99 -8.23
C GLY A 643 23.30 -34.78 -7.74
N MET A 644 23.51 -34.06 -6.63
CA MET A 644 24.83 -33.61 -6.19
C MET A 644 25.55 -34.58 -5.25
N GLU A 645 24.83 -35.40 -4.47
CA GLU A 645 25.43 -36.24 -3.42
C GLU A 645 26.45 -37.27 -3.96
N LYS A 646 26.15 -37.90 -5.10
CA LYS A 646 27.03 -38.90 -5.74
C LYS A 646 28.27 -38.31 -6.40
N THR A 647 28.18 -37.06 -6.87
CA THR A 647 29.31 -36.37 -7.51
C THR A 647 30.24 -35.76 -6.45
N TRP A 648 29.69 -35.38 -5.31
CA TRP A 648 30.46 -34.72 -4.25
C TRP A 648 31.28 -35.68 -3.40
N ARG A 649 30.75 -36.87 -3.08
CA ARG A 649 31.51 -37.92 -2.36
C ARG A 649 32.76 -38.37 -3.11
N LYS A 650 32.80 -38.26 -4.45
CA LYS A 650 34.01 -38.53 -5.26
C LYS A 650 35.00 -37.36 -5.33
N GLY A 651 34.59 -36.14 -4.97
CA GLY A 651 35.41 -34.93 -5.04
C GLY A 651 36.13 -34.54 -3.74
N ILE A 652 35.88 -35.25 -2.64
CA ILE A 652 36.40 -34.91 -1.29
C ILE A 652 37.92 -35.19 -1.15
N VAL A 653 38.58 -35.80 -2.13
CA VAL A 653 40.04 -36.08 -2.08
C VAL A 653 40.91 -34.96 -2.70
N GLY A 654 40.36 -33.79 -3.05
CA GLY A 654 41.14 -32.71 -3.68
C GLY A 654 40.70 -31.30 -3.28
N GLY A 655 41.18 -30.81 -2.14
CA GLY A 655 40.83 -29.54 -1.50
C GLY A 655 41.10 -28.22 -2.26
N MET A 656 41.30 -28.23 -3.58
CA MET A 656 41.48 -27.00 -4.38
C MET A 656 40.64 -26.95 -5.68
N ALA A 657 39.85 -27.98 -6.00
CA ALA A 657 39.08 -28.02 -7.26
C ALA A 657 37.64 -27.46 -7.18
N ASN A 658 37.19 -27.02 -5.99
CA ASN A 658 35.76 -26.82 -5.72
C ASN A 658 35.19 -25.44 -6.14
N ASP A 659 36.00 -24.38 -6.23
CA ASP A 659 35.46 -23.04 -6.56
C ASP A 659 35.20 -22.88 -8.07
N ARG A 660 35.96 -23.58 -8.91
CA ARG A 660 35.88 -23.45 -10.37
C ARG A 660 34.62 -24.08 -10.96
N TRP A 661 34.08 -25.13 -10.34
CA TRP A 661 32.84 -25.75 -10.83
C TRP A 661 31.59 -24.98 -10.39
N ILE A 662 31.55 -24.46 -9.14
CA ILE A 662 30.46 -23.59 -8.67
C ILE A 662 30.41 -22.33 -9.53
N ALA A 663 31.56 -21.68 -9.77
CA ALA A 663 31.63 -20.53 -10.67
C ALA A 663 31.17 -20.86 -12.10
N LYS A 664 31.47 -22.06 -12.61
CA LYS A 664 31.02 -22.52 -13.95
C LYS A 664 29.51 -22.82 -13.99
N LEU A 665 28.93 -23.34 -12.91
CA LEU A 665 27.49 -23.62 -12.81
C LEU A 665 26.71 -22.32 -12.66
N VAL A 666 27.13 -21.45 -11.75
CA VAL A 666 26.58 -20.11 -11.53
C VAL A 666 26.67 -19.28 -12.81
N GLY A 667 27.84 -19.25 -13.47
CA GLY A 667 28.00 -18.52 -14.74
C GLY A 667 27.15 -19.07 -15.90
N LYS A 668 26.83 -20.37 -15.93
CA LYS A 668 25.88 -20.93 -16.90
C LYS A 668 24.44 -20.51 -16.60
N VAL A 669 24.05 -20.52 -15.32
CA VAL A 669 22.71 -20.09 -14.88
C VAL A 669 22.53 -18.60 -15.13
N THR A 670 23.51 -17.76 -14.81
CA THR A 670 23.47 -16.32 -15.09
C THR A 670 23.32 -16.04 -16.58
N LYS A 671 24.12 -16.68 -17.45
CA LYS A 671 23.97 -16.52 -18.91
C LYS A 671 22.59 -16.97 -19.44
N LEU A 672 22.00 -17.99 -18.83
CA LEU A 672 20.62 -18.39 -19.14
C LEU A 672 19.62 -17.32 -18.70
N LEU A 673 19.75 -16.79 -17.48
CA LEU A 673 18.87 -15.74 -16.96
C LEU A 673 18.97 -14.41 -17.74
N GLU A 674 20.15 -14.10 -18.29
CA GLU A 674 20.38 -12.94 -19.15
C GLU A 674 19.74 -13.09 -20.55
N THR A 675 19.61 -14.32 -21.06
CA THR A 675 19.17 -14.59 -22.44
C THR A 675 17.72 -15.06 -22.54
N VAL A 676 17.20 -15.73 -21.51
CA VAL A 676 15.83 -16.26 -21.48
C VAL A 676 14.83 -15.12 -21.32
N LYS A 677 13.78 -15.15 -22.13
CA LYS A 677 12.59 -14.30 -21.98
C LYS A 677 11.48 -15.17 -21.44
N GLY A 678 10.94 -14.81 -20.29
CA GLY A 678 9.87 -15.54 -19.62
C GLY A 678 9.63 -15.02 -18.22
N ASP A 679 8.63 -15.58 -17.57
CA ASP A 679 8.27 -15.27 -16.19
C ASP A 679 8.63 -16.47 -15.32
N VAL A 680 9.34 -16.23 -14.22
CA VAL A 680 9.67 -17.25 -13.22
C VAL A 680 9.06 -16.82 -11.91
N GLY A 681 8.26 -17.69 -11.30
CA GLY A 681 7.55 -17.34 -10.09
C GLY A 681 7.16 -18.53 -9.25
N TYR A 682 6.64 -18.20 -8.08
CA TYR A 682 6.04 -19.13 -7.15
C TYR A 682 4.56 -18.78 -7.01
N SER A 683 3.73 -19.82 -6.91
CA SER A 683 2.34 -19.72 -6.50
C SER A 683 2.17 -20.62 -5.30
N GLY A 684 1.58 -20.09 -4.24
CA GLY A 684 1.34 -20.82 -3.00
C GLY A 684 0.04 -20.38 -2.36
N GLU A 685 -0.33 -21.11 -1.32
CA GLU A 685 -1.58 -20.90 -0.59
C GLU A 685 -1.25 -20.54 0.85
N ILE A 686 -1.89 -19.50 1.38
CA ILE A 686 -1.81 -19.15 2.79
C ILE A 686 -3.02 -19.76 3.50
N PRO A 687 -2.82 -20.71 4.44
CA PRO A 687 -3.90 -21.25 5.24
C PRO A 687 -4.39 -20.22 6.26
N VAL A 688 -5.70 -20.00 6.29
CA VAL A 688 -6.42 -19.15 7.23
C VAL A 688 -7.39 -20.03 8.02
N SER A 689 -7.20 -20.16 9.33
CA SER A 689 -8.13 -20.89 10.19
C SER A 689 -9.47 -20.15 10.27
N LEU A 690 -10.57 -20.88 10.03
CA LEU A 690 -11.92 -20.32 10.10
C LEU A 690 -12.48 -20.30 11.53
N GLU A 691 -11.83 -20.98 12.49
CA GLU A 691 -12.29 -21.10 13.88
C GLU A 691 -12.48 -19.72 14.54
N ALA A 692 -11.47 -18.85 14.44
CA ALA A 692 -11.55 -17.49 15.00
C ALA A 692 -12.66 -16.65 14.36
N TYR A 693 -12.86 -16.80 13.05
CA TYR A 693 -13.91 -16.08 12.32
C TYR A 693 -15.31 -16.58 12.67
N ARG A 694 -15.47 -17.89 12.92
CA ARG A 694 -16.73 -18.48 13.39
C ARG A 694 -17.08 -18.04 14.80
N LEU A 695 -16.10 -17.97 15.72
CA LEU A 695 -16.32 -17.45 17.07
C LEU A 695 -16.78 -15.98 17.06
N ALA A 696 -16.12 -15.14 16.28
CA ALA A 696 -16.53 -13.75 16.11
C ALA A 696 -17.95 -13.62 15.49
N ALA A 697 -18.27 -14.48 14.51
CA ALA A 697 -19.59 -14.54 13.89
C ALA A 697 -20.71 -14.88 14.88
N GLU A 698 -20.45 -15.77 15.84
CA GLU A 698 -21.44 -16.17 16.86
C GLU A 698 -21.80 -15.02 17.82
N GLU A 699 -20.84 -14.18 18.18
CA GLU A 699 -21.10 -13.01 19.03
C GLU A 699 -21.89 -11.92 18.28
N GLU A 700 -21.53 -11.68 17.01
CA GLU A 700 -22.16 -10.64 16.20
C GLU A 700 -23.55 -11.07 15.67
N SER A 701 -23.79 -12.38 15.48
CA SER A 701 -25.10 -12.93 15.14
C SER A 701 -26.06 -12.96 16.34
N LYS A 702 -25.58 -13.13 17.57
CA LYS A 702 -26.40 -12.99 18.80
C LYS A 702 -26.93 -11.56 18.99
N LEU A 703 -26.26 -10.54 18.47
CA LEU A 703 -26.76 -9.15 18.47
C LEU A 703 -27.91 -8.90 17.47
N LEU A 704 -28.20 -9.87 16.59
CA LEU A 704 -29.32 -9.85 15.66
C LEU A 704 -30.55 -10.62 16.17
N GLY A 705 -30.45 -11.29 17.33
CA GLY A 705 -31.53 -12.00 18.02
C GLY A 705 -32.41 -11.11 18.90
#